data_AF-A0A7W8NLB0-F1
#
_entry.id   AF-A0A7W8NLB0-F1
#
_cell.length_a   1.000
_cell.length_b   1.000
_cell.length_c   1.000
_cell.angle_alpha   90.00
_cell.angle_beta   90.00
_cell.angle_gamma   90.00
#
_symmetry.space_group_name_H-M   'P 1'
#
loop_
_entity.id
_entity.type
_entity.pdbx_description
1 polymer ?
#
loop_
_entity_poly.entity_id
_entity_poly.type
_entity_poly.pdbx_seq_one_letter_code
_entity_poly.pdbx_strand_id
1 'polypeptide(L)'
;MFQLFGFGGARCPRCEHKNGAAAGYCGQCGLSLGAPGSETVLHANQWRLADDQLALFFGLRELTSLFGAAAKRLQVPLESRAWIVQSDAFNLLPAGDYDSAAFFARLPALLPARPAEVLIARADALALEFDLPDLASTELLGIAATLRIDIALGQPDAFARQFMRAPGAVTRAHLHALLLPSVRQIALEFTGSRALREMDANADLRPQLNERLSSSLTQRLAQSGLAVARVETLTLRHDKQAGSSDGDTTIGTLWLGGAPEHGVEEMQRADQLYDEQEWQRIRSEEQKARHAHRRAELRQDATVEAAELAHQEAERLQALRGRQIDLYGRILESKSRRQALDHGAAEALGELEQVLAKKGAQRADEAAHWEHVRALAAIKMRSELELSQLNGREQIQLAQQRFTHQVHLQSIAQQVESALLIDDEAGRRAQLARLRQAEADAAQREAQLEAEQHKAVWQGAVLANAAREREAQRVQEWEDQMQLARQRELLRAEAHKDEVAQVQAAEVAEKVAALRRGGAREDAIAQQEKLLRTIEADGVHARQLQQQAHLAQLDALAVEEQRQQLRQLEHEAQWQRELLGMAQQRDSDYARWKGEYEALLARQAHAAELARIDIDRIEKIGSLSDTGKVAMAAGPNAGALAQVLKAQLQAGMSAEQIHALAALAAAENSVAPLDAMRMAQESVAQERAYRDREGQAERERRQLPEVSAPPKTACCQNGHAQRTGHPEDKFCATCGVALQP
;
A
#
# COMPACT_ATOMS: atom_id res chain seq x y z
N MET A 1 -21.43 -0.49 33.73
CA MET A 1 -22.18 -1.69 34.16
C MET A 1 -21.22 -2.64 34.90
N PHE A 2 -20.70 -2.23 36.07
CA PHE A 2 -19.94 -3.07 37.02
C PHE A 2 -20.18 -2.53 38.43
N GLN A 3 -21.42 -2.71 38.90
CA GLN A 3 -21.78 -2.76 40.31
C GLN A 3 -22.67 -3.99 40.40
N LEU A 4 -22.21 -5.04 41.09
CA LEU A 4 -22.97 -6.17 41.63
C LEU A 4 -22.03 -7.37 41.78
N PHE A 5 -21.17 -7.36 42.80
CA PHE A 5 -20.84 -8.54 43.62
C PHE A 5 -20.28 -8.00 44.94
N GLY A 6 -21.00 -8.25 46.03
CA GLY A 6 -20.61 -7.81 47.36
C GLY A 6 -19.61 -8.78 47.98
N PHE A 7 -18.54 -8.23 48.57
CA PHE A 7 -17.88 -8.81 49.73
C PHE A 7 -17.55 -7.69 50.72
N GLY A 8 -17.79 -7.96 52.01
CA GLY A 8 -17.66 -7.01 53.09
C GLY A 8 -16.26 -6.38 53.20
N GLY A 9 -16.21 -5.17 53.76
CA GLY A 9 -14.99 -4.38 53.88
C GLY A 9 -13.76 -5.20 54.32
N ALA A 10 -12.66 -5.05 53.58
CA ALA A 10 -11.43 -5.80 53.79
C ALA A 10 -10.88 -5.58 55.21
N ARG A 11 -10.61 -6.67 55.93
CA ARG A 11 -9.82 -6.61 57.17
C ARG A 11 -8.39 -6.26 56.81
N CYS A 12 -7.77 -5.38 57.59
CA CYS A 12 -6.36 -5.07 57.40
C CYS A 12 -5.52 -6.33 57.72
N PRO A 13 -4.62 -6.77 56.83
CA PRO A 13 -3.78 -7.97 57.05
C PRO A 13 -2.80 -7.81 58.23
N ARG A 14 -2.58 -6.59 58.71
CA ARG A 14 -1.59 -6.25 59.75
C ARG A 14 -2.17 -6.01 61.14
N CYS A 15 -3.33 -5.36 61.24
CA CYS A 15 -3.97 -5.02 62.51
C CYS A 15 -5.39 -5.55 62.66
N GLU A 16 -5.87 -6.34 61.69
CA GLU A 16 -7.20 -6.97 61.64
C GLU A 16 -8.39 -5.99 61.68
N HIS A 17 -8.12 -4.67 61.67
CA HIS A 17 -9.13 -3.63 61.65
C HIS A 17 -10.01 -3.74 60.41
N LYS A 18 -11.32 -3.69 60.60
CA LYS A 18 -12.31 -3.78 59.52
C LYS A 18 -12.48 -2.40 58.87
N ASN A 19 -12.01 -2.25 57.62
CA ASN A 19 -12.10 -0.99 56.90
C ASN A 19 -13.35 -0.96 56.00
N GLY A 20 -13.80 0.24 55.59
CA GLY A 20 -14.89 0.38 54.62
C GLY A 20 -14.51 -0.15 53.23
N ALA A 21 -15.49 -0.57 52.43
CA ALA A 21 -15.27 -1.22 51.12
C ALA A 21 -14.53 -0.35 50.08
N ALA A 22 -14.48 0.98 50.26
CA ALA A 22 -13.80 1.93 49.39
C ALA A 22 -12.52 2.54 50.00
N ALA A 23 -12.06 2.05 51.17
CA ALA A 23 -10.88 2.61 51.83
C ALA A 23 -9.59 2.11 51.17
N GLY A 24 -8.77 3.03 50.62
CA GLY A 24 -7.46 2.69 50.03
C GLY A 24 -6.35 2.44 51.07
N TYR A 25 -6.53 2.91 52.30
CA TYR A 25 -5.61 2.70 53.43
C TYR A 25 -6.36 2.26 54.68
N CYS A 26 -5.68 1.54 55.57
CA CYS A 26 -6.23 1.18 56.87
C CYS A 26 -6.32 2.40 57.78
N GLY A 27 -7.51 2.66 58.33
CA GLY A 27 -7.75 3.77 59.25
C GLY A 27 -6.96 3.69 60.57
N GLN A 28 -6.54 2.48 60.98
CA GLN A 28 -5.84 2.26 62.26
C GLN A 28 -4.32 2.17 62.15
N CYS A 29 -3.77 1.57 61.08
CA CYS A 29 -2.33 1.39 60.93
C CYS A 29 -1.73 2.04 59.66
N GLY A 30 -2.55 2.70 58.83
CA GLY A 30 -2.06 3.46 57.67
C GLY A 30 -1.50 2.62 56.51
N LEU A 31 -1.66 1.29 56.53
CA LEU A 31 -1.25 0.37 55.47
C LEU A 31 -2.19 0.44 54.26
N SER A 32 -1.66 0.46 53.04
CA SER A 32 -2.45 0.38 51.81
C SER A 32 -3.21 -0.96 51.72
N LEU A 33 -4.51 -0.92 51.43
CA LEU A 33 -5.38 -2.10 51.36
C LEU A 33 -5.53 -2.56 49.90
N GLY A 34 -5.42 -3.87 49.65
CA GLY A 34 -5.64 -4.46 48.31
C GLY A 34 -4.49 -5.29 47.72
N ALA A 35 -3.36 -5.45 48.41
CA ALA A 35 -2.24 -6.28 47.94
C ALA A 35 -2.51 -7.78 48.21
N PRO A 36 -2.75 -8.63 47.18
CA PRO A 36 -2.90 -10.08 47.37
C PRO A 36 -1.58 -10.70 47.86
N GLY A 37 -1.67 -11.69 48.76
CA GLY A 37 -0.50 -12.45 49.26
C GLY A 37 0.30 -11.76 50.38
N SER A 38 -0.19 -10.66 50.95
CA SER A 38 0.50 -9.85 51.97
C SER A 38 0.18 -10.24 53.44
N GLU A 39 -0.69 -11.23 53.65
CA GLU A 39 -1.22 -11.58 54.99
C GLU A 39 -0.16 -12.18 55.93
N THR A 40 0.71 -13.06 55.43
CA THR A 40 1.71 -13.75 56.28
C THR A 40 2.89 -12.86 56.64
N VAL A 41 3.32 -11.99 55.73
CA VAL A 41 4.48 -11.10 55.88
C VAL A 41 4.18 -9.93 56.82
N LEU A 42 2.94 -9.43 56.82
CA LEU A 42 2.55 -8.20 57.52
C LEU A 42 1.95 -8.44 58.91
N HIS A 43 1.49 -9.65 59.24
CA HIS A 43 0.83 -9.95 60.53
C HIS A 43 1.82 -9.95 61.73
N ALA A 44 3.00 -10.55 61.53
CA ALA A 44 4.05 -10.66 62.56
C ALA A 44 5.14 -9.57 62.48
N ASN A 45 5.05 -8.61 61.56
CA ASN A 45 6.15 -7.67 61.24
C ASN A 45 7.47 -8.39 60.87
N GLN A 46 7.37 -9.58 60.28
CA GLN A 46 8.48 -10.36 59.75
C GLN A 46 8.48 -10.23 58.23
N TRP A 47 9.44 -9.48 57.67
CA TRP A 47 9.52 -9.19 56.24
C TRP A 47 10.10 -10.37 55.45
N ARG A 48 9.45 -11.53 55.55
CA ARG A 48 9.77 -12.75 54.81
C ARG A 48 8.86 -12.88 53.61
N LEU A 49 9.44 -13.03 52.42
CA LEU A 49 8.68 -13.29 51.18
C LEU A 49 8.23 -14.76 51.11
N ALA A 50 7.13 -15.02 50.40
CA ALA A 50 6.74 -16.39 50.05
C ALA A 50 7.69 -16.99 48.99
N ASP A 51 7.78 -18.32 48.91
CA ASP A 51 8.73 -19.02 48.03
C ASP A 51 8.53 -18.72 46.53
N ASP A 52 7.34 -18.31 46.13
CA ASP A 52 6.97 -17.91 44.77
C ASP A 52 7.07 -16.39 44.52
N GLN A 53 7.43 -15.58 45.52
CA GLN A 53 7.51 -14.12 45.39
C GLN A 53 8.94 -13.61 45.20
N LEU A 54 9.16 -12.82 44.16
CA LEU A 54 10.42 -12.09 43.97
C LEU A 54 10.45 -10.83 44.83
N ALA A 55 9.34 -10.09 44.86
CA ALA A 55 9.22 -8.84 45.60
C ALA A 55 7.79 -8.58 46.09
N LEU A 56 7.68 -7.86 47.20
CA LEU A 56 6.44 -7.37 47.79
C LEU A 56 6.60 -5.88 48.04
N PHE A 57 5.58 -5.09 47.72
CA PHE A 57 5.59 -3.67 48.03
C PHE A 57 4.25 -3.17 48.53
N PHE A 58 4.31 -2.20 49.44
CA PHE A 58 3.13 -1.60 50.05
C PHE A 58 3.41 -0.16 50.47
N GLY A 59 2.36 0.66 50.49
CA GLY A 59 2.41 2.04 50.91
C GLY A 59 2.01 2.21 52.38
N LEU A 60 2.60 3.23 53.01
CA LEU A 60 2.30 3.65 54.37
C LEU A 60 1.98 5.14 54.40
N ARG A 61 0.92 5.51 55.13
CA ARG A 61 0.55 6.92 55.34
C ARG A 61 1.63 7.70 56.11
N GLU A 62 2.21 7.06 57.12
CA GLU A 62 3.27 7.61 57.99
C GLU A 62 4.27 6.49 58.31
N LEU A 63 5.57 6.73 58.19
CA LEU A 63 6.61 5.71 58.39
C LEU A 63 6.65 5.16 59.83
N THR A 64 6.32 5.99 60.83
CA THR A 64 6.15 5.56 62.24
C THR A 64 5.11 4.44 62.40
N SER A 65 4.14 4.35 61.49
CA SER A 65 3.11 3.33 61.54
C SER A 65 3.67 1.90 61.39
N LEU A 66 4.91 1.70 60.92
CA LEU A 66 5.60 0.40 60.85
C LEU A 66 5.74 -0.32 62.21
N PHE A 67 5.75 0.42 63.31
CA PHE A 67 5.93 -0.13 64.65
C PHE A 67 4.62 -0.22 65.46
N GLY A 68 3.52 0.33 64.94
CA GLY A 68 2.19 0.25 65.57
C GLY A 68 2.09 0.93 66.94
N ALA A 69 1.02 0.62 67.69
CA ALA A 69 0.73 1.21 69.01
C ALA A 69 1.37 0.46 70.20
N ALA A 70 2.01 -0.68 69.96
CA ALA A 70 2.71 -1.47 70.97
C ALA A 70 4.02 -2.00 70.37
N ALA A 71 5.10 -2.01 71.15
CA ALA A 71 6.51 -2.26 70.79
C ALA A 71 6.80 -3.54 69.98
N LYS A 72 6.28 -3.64 68.75
CA LYS A 72 6.56 -4.73 67.82
C LYS A 72 7.90 -4.44 67.15
N ARG A 73 8.83 -5.39 67.25
CA ARG A 73 10.10 -5.35 66.53
C ARG A 73 9.86 -5.64 65.05
N LEU A 74 10.60 -4.97 64.19
CA LEU A 74 10.68 -5.25 62.76
C LEU A 74 11.82 -6.24 62.53
N GLN A 75 11.52 -7.39 61.92
CA GLN A 75 12.52 -8.39 61.59
C GLN A 75 12.69 -8.47 60.07
N VAL A 76 13.91 -8.21 59.61
CA VAL A 76 14.32 -8.34 58.21
C VAL A 76 15.26 -9.55 58.10
N PRO A 77 14.82 -10.69 57.51
CA PRO A 77 15.65 -11.87 57.33
C PRO A 77 16.82 -11.64 56.38
N LEU A 78 17.89 -12.43 56.51
CA LEU A 78 19.06 -12.38 55.62
C LEU A 78 18.73 -12.71 54.15
N GLU A 79 17.67 -13.48 53.93
CA GLU A 79 17.17 -13.91 52.61
C GLU A 79 16.40 -12.79 51.87
N SER A 80 16.13 -11.66 52.53
CA SER A 80 15.35 -10.55 52.00
C SER A 80 16.12 -9.24 52.09
N ARG A 81 16.01 -8.42 51.06
CA ARG A 81 16.51 -7.05 51.01
C ARG A 81 15.32 -6.10 51.03
N ALA A 82 15.40 -5.07 51.86
CA ALA A 82 14.34 -4.09 51.96
C ALA A 82 14.84 -2.70 51.60
N TRP A 83 14.00 -1.95 50.89
CA TRP A 83 14.21 -0.54 50.58
C TRP A 83 13.01 0.26 51.05
N ILE A 84 13.31 1.43 51.60
CA ILE A 84 12.32 2.43 51.98
C ILE A 84 12.45 3.59 51.02
N VAL A 85 11.35 3.90 50.34
CA VAL A 85 11.26 4.95 49.34
C VAL A 85 10.49 6.13 49.95
N GLN A 86 11.16 7.27 50.08
CA GLN A 86 10.57 8.54 50.49
C GLN A 86 11.05 9.65 49.57
N SER A 87 10.13 10.41 48.97
CA SER A 87 10.48 11.54 48.08
C SER A 87 11.49 11.15 47.00
N ASP A 88 11.26 10.01 46.33
CA ASP A 88 12.12 9.39 45.30
C ASP A 88 13.53 8.94 45.77
N ALA A 89 13.84 9.04 47.06
CA ALA A 89 15.08 8.54 47.63
C ALA A 89 14.94 7.08 48.11
N PHE A 90 15.81 6.19 47.60
CA PHE A 90 15.86 4.78 47.96
C PHE A 90 16.87 4.54 49.08
N ASN A 91 16.38 4.13 50.25
CA ASN A 91 17.22 3.82 51.41
C ASN A 91 17.21 2.33 51.68
N LEU A 92 18.37 1.67 51.56
CA LEU A 92 18.52 0.25 51.85
C LEU A 92 18.45 0.01 53.37
N LEU A 93 17.58 -0.91 53.78
CA LEU A 93 17.49 -1.43 55.14
C LEU A 93 18.22 -2.79 55.21
N PRO A 94 19.33 -2.89 55.97
CA PRO A 94 20.03 -4.15 56.16
C PRO A 94 19.18 -5.20 56.88
N ALA A 95 19.57 -6.47 56.76
CA ALA A 95 18.98 -7.54 57.56
C ALA A 95 19.28 -7.35 59.05
N GLY A 96 18.30 -7.67 59.90
CA GLY A 96 18.40 -7.52 61.35
C GLY A 96 17.05 -7.30 62.04
N ASP A 97 17.12 -7.24 63.37
CA ASP A 97 15.98 -6.91 64.22
C ASP A 97 16.05 -5.45 64.66
N TYR A 98 14.98 -4.71 64.39
CA TYR A 98 14.89 -3.28 64.64
C TYR A 98 13.75 -2.97 65.60
N ASP A 99 14.03 -2.19 66.65
CA ASP A 99 13.01 -1.40 67.33
C ASP A 99 12.90 0.00 66.67
N SER A 100 11.90 0.79 67.08
CA SER A 100 11.66 2.10 66.46
C SER A 100 12.86 3.05 66.62
N ALA A 101 13.53 3.04 67.77
CA ALA A 101 14.68 3.91 68.04
C ALA A 101 15.91 3.50 67.20
N ALA A 102 16.24 2.22 67.17
CA ALA A 102 17.35 1.66 66.40
C ALA A 102 17.15 1.83 64.88
N PHE A 103 15.90 1.75 64.40
CA PHE A 103 15.55 1.95 63.00
C PHE A 103 15.87 3.37 62.51
N PHE A 104 15.34 4.40 63.20
CA PHE A 104 15.57 5.80 62.81
C PHE A 104 17.01 6.26 63.11
N ALA A 105 17.66 5.70 64.12
CA ALA A 105 19.08 5.96 64.37
C ALA A 105 19.97 5.46 63.23
N ARG A 106 19.60 4.36 62.57
CA ARG A 106 20.37 3.76 61.47
C ARG A 106 20.08 4.41 60.11
N LEU A 107 18.89 4.99 59.94
CA LEU A 107 18.47 5.68 58.71
C LEU A 107 17.99 7.11 59.03
N PRO A 108 18.91 8.02 59.41
CA PRO A 108 18.55 9.39 59.84
C PRO A 108 17.98 10.26 58.71
N ALA A 109 18.17 9.86 57.45
CA ALA A 109 17.62 10.56 56.29
C ALA A 109 16.09 10.37 56.15
N LEU A 110 15.50 9.38 56.83
CA LEU A 110 14.08 9.10 56.75
C LEU A 110 13.28 9.98 57.71
N LEU A 111 12.17 10.54 57.22
CA LEU A 111 11.30 11.39 58.01
C LEU A 111 10.13 10.58 58.60
N PRO A 112 9.97 10.50 59.93
CA PRO A 112 9.01 9.60 60.57
C PRO A 112 7.54 9.87 60.21
N ALA A 113 7.15 11.15 60.07
CA ALA A 113 5.77 11.59 59.84
C ALA A 113 5.41 11.79 58.35
N ARG A 114 6.24 11.28 57.43
CA ARG A 114 5.97 11.34 55.98
C ARG A 114 5.49 9.99 55.44
N PRO A 115 4.69 10.00 54.36
CA PRO A 115 4.35 8.77 53.65
C PRO A 115 5.61 8.11 53.11
N ALA A 116 5.60 6.79 53.08
CA ALA A 116 6.71 5.99 52.58
C ALA A 116 6.17 4.76 51.86
N GLU A 117 6.90 4.32 50.85
CA GLU A 117 6.68 3.04 50.20
C GLU A 117 7.79 2.09 50.61
N VAL A 118 7.42 0.85 50.92
CA VAL A 118 8.35 -0.20 51.30
C VAL A 118 8.41 -1.21 50.18
N LEU A 119 9.61 -1.50 49.70
CA LEU A 119 9.90 -2.58 48.76
C LEU A 119 10.71 -3.65 49.47
N ILE A 120 10.21 -4.87 49.50
CA ILE A 120 10.93 -6.04 50.00
C ILE A 120 11.18 -6.93 48.79
N ALA A 121 12.43 -7.31 48.52
CA ALA A 121 12.77 -8.24 47.46
C ALA A 121 13.68 -9.35 47.96
N ARG A 122 13.68 -10.48 47.26
CA ARG A 122 14.55 -11.61 47.56
C ARG A 122 16.01 -11.25 47.34
N ALA A 123 16.89 -11.72 48.21
CA ALA A 123 18.34 -11.56 48.05
C ALA A 123 18.89 -12.45 46.94
N ASP A 124 18.35 -13.66 46.81
CA ASP A 124 18.70 -14.67 45.81
C ASP A 124 17.80 -14.59 44.58
N ALA A 125 18.29 -15.14 43.46
CA ALA A 125 17.53 -15.22 42.22
C ALA A 125 16.34 -16.19 42.33
N LEU A 126 15.25 -15.86 41.65
CA LEU A 126 14.06 -16.69 41.51
C LEU A 126 14.13 -17.49 40.20
N ALA A 127 14.13 -18.81 40.31
CA ALA A 127 14.09 -19.72 39.16
C ALA A 127 12.72 -19.72 38.49
N LEU A 128 12.70 -19.50 37.17
CA LEU A 128 11.52 -19.62 36.31
C LEU A 128 11.76 -20.72 35.27
N GLU A 129 10.82 -21.65 35.17
CA GLU A 129 10.85 -22.70 34.15
C GLU A 129 9.87 -22.37 33.03
N PHE A 130 10.32 -22.50 31.78
CA PHE A 130 9.56 -22.24 30.57
C PHE A 130 9.52 -23.50 29.72
N ASP A 131 8.32 -23.89 29.30
CA ASP A 131 8.11 -24.98 28.35
C ASP A 131 7.64 -24.42 27.00
N LEU A 132 8.37 -24.77 25.95
CA LEU A 132 8.19 -24.24 24.60
C LEU A 132 8.03 -25.42 23.61
N PRO A 133 6.82 -25.97 23.45
CA PRO A 133 6.59 -27.16 22.62
C PRO A 133 6.58 -26.87 21.10
N ASP A 134 6.24 -25.64 20.70
CA ASP A 134 6.01 -25.26 19.29
C ASP A 134 7.09 -24.30 18.76
N LEU A 135 8.36 -24.67 18.89
CA LEU A 135 9.42 -23.99 18.15
C LEU A 135 9.57 -24.63 16.77
N ALA A 136 10.04 -23.88 15.79
CA ALA A 136 10.22 -24.38 14.43
C ALA A 136 11.68 -24.23 14.00
N SER A 137 12.20 -25.24 13.31
CA SER A 137 13.46 -25.15 12.56
C SER A 137 13.29 -24.40 11.23
N THR A 138 14.38 -24.20 10.47
CA THR A 138 14.30 -23.65 9.10
C THR A 138 13.41 -24.47 8.17
N GLU A 139 13.32 -25.77 8.44
CA GLU A 139 12.56 -26.76 7.67
C GLU A 139 11.10 -26.88 8.16
N LEU A 140 10.68 -26.01 9.10
CA LEU A 140 9.37 -26.02 9.76
C LEU A 140 9.08 -27.30 10.57
N LEU A 141 10.12 -28.04 10.94
CA LEU A 141 10.00 -29.17 11.86
C LEU A 141 9.87 -28.67 13.30
N GLY A 142 8.95 -29.26 14.06
CA GLY A 142 8.64 -28.89 15.44
C GLY A 142 9.76 -29.23 16.42
N ILE A 143 10.14 -28.29 17.27
CA ILE A 143 11.17 -28.42 18.29
C ILE A 143 10.55 -28.04 19.63
N ALA A 144 10.77 -28.90 20.63
CA ALA A 144 10.40 -28.64 22.01
C ALA A 144 11.63 -28.21 22.81
N ALA A 145 11.50 -27.18 23.63
CA ALA A 145 12.56 -26.72 24.53
C ALA A 145 12.03 -26.44 25.92
N THR A 146 12.71 -26.96 26.94
CA THR A 146 12.48 -26.57 28.34
C THR A 146 13.67 -25.77 28.85
N LEU A 147 13.41 -24.58 29.35
CA LEU A 147 14.42 -23.59 29.75
C LEU A 147 14.22 -23.21 31.21
N ARG A 148 15.30 -23.05 31.96
CA ARG A 148 15.32 -22.46 33.30
C ARG A 148 16.05 -21.12 33.27
N ILE A 149 15.40 -20.08 33.77
CA ILE A 149 15.94 -18.72 33.82
C ILE A 149 15.84 -18.22 35.27
N ASP A 150 17.00 -17.89 35.84
CA ASP A 150 17.09 -17.37 37.20
C ASP A 150 17.09 -15.84 37.15
N ILE A 151 16.15 -15.21 37.84
CA ILE A 151 15.94 -13.76 37.81
C ILE A 151 16.16 -13.15 39.17
N ALA A 152 17.04 -12.15 39.21
CA ALA A 152 17.32 -11.37 40.40
C ALA A 152 16.86 -9.92 40.22
N LEU A 153 16.76 -9.21 41.34
CA LEU A 153 16.59 -7.76 41.31
C LEU A 153 17.93 -7.09 40.94
N GLY A 154 17.97 -6.36 39.82
CA GLY A 154 19.15 -5.65 39.36
C GLY A 154 19.23 -4.22 39.89
N GLN A 155 18.31 -3.36 39.43
CA GLN A 155 18.23 -1.95 39.81
C GLN A 155 16.92 -1.67 40.56
N PRO A 156 16.95 -1.44 41.88
CA PRO A 156 15.74 -1.30 42.69
C PRO A 156 14.91 -0.07 42.34
N ASP A 157 15.56 1.01 41.88
CA ASP A 157 14.93 2.27 41.48
C ASP A 157 14.19 2.16 40.14
N ALA A 158 14.75 1.46 39.15
CA ALA A 158 14.09 1.17 37.89
C ALA A 158 12.92 0.18 38.10
N PHE A 159 13.13 -0.84 38.95
CA PHE A 159 12.10 -1.80 39.31
C PHE A 159 10.90 -1.15 39.99
N ALA A 160 11.15 -0.28 40.96
CA ALA A 160 10.11 0.45 41.66
C ALA A 160 9.25 1.30 40.72
N ARG A 161 9.87 2.07 39.81
CA ARG A 161 9.13 2.91 38.85
C ARG A 161 8.18 2.12 37.95
N GLN A 162 8.55 0.88 37.59
CA GLN A 162 7.76 0.05 36.69
C GLN A 162 6.68 -0.76 37.40
N PHE A 163 7.02 -1.37 38.54
CA PHE A 163 6.14 -2.31 39.24
C PHE A 163 5.38 -1.69 40.41
N MET A 164 5.83 -0.58 41.00
CA MET A 164 5.20 0.05 42.18
C MET A 164 4.08 1.06 41.83
N ARG A 165 3.28 0.81 40.79
CA ARG A 165 2.13 1.68 40.44
C ARG A 165 0.91 1.48 41.35
N ALA A 166 0.75 0.30 41.93
CA ALA A 166 -0.33 -0.05 42.87
C ALA A 166 0.13 -1.19 43.80
N PRO A 167 -0.09 -1.14 45.12
CA PRO A 167 0.48 -2.07 46.10
C PRO A 167 0.20 -3.54 45.75
N GLY A 168 1.23 -4.39 45.80
CA GLY A 168 1.13 -5.78 45.34
C GLY A 168 2.40 -6.61 45.52
N ALA A 169 2.32 -7.86 45.07
CA ALA A 169 3.44 -8.80 45.04
C ALA A 169 3.78 -9.16 43.60
N VAL A 170 5.07 -9.23 43.29
CA VAL A 170 5.60 -9.74 42.02
C VAL A 170 5.90 -11.23 42.20
N THR A 171 5.02 -12.07 41.68
CA THR A 171 5.09 -13.53 41.80
C THR A 171 5.78 -14.19 40.61
N ARG A 172 6.17 -15.46 40.79
CA ARG A 172 6.70 -16.35 39.76
C ARG A 172 5.78 -16.39 38.54
N ALA A 173 4.48 -16.54 38.74
CA ALA A 173 3.50 -16.59 37.66
C ALA A 173 3.45 -15.29 36.85
N HIS A 174 3.52 -14.13 37.53
CA HIS A 174 3.54 -12.83 36.87
C HIS A 174 4.80 -12.64 36.02
N LEU A 175 5.97 -12.97 36.57
CA LEU A 175 7.23 -12.88 35.84
C LEU A 175 7.30 -13.87 34.68
N HIS A 176 6.80 -15.09 34.87
CA HIS A 176 6.71 -16.08 33.80
C HIS A 176 5.84 -15.55 32.65
N ALA A 177 4.64 -15.05 32.93
CA ALA A 177 3.74 -14.48 31.91
C ALA A 177 4.36 -13.28 31.18
N LEU A 178 5.09 -12.41 31.89
CA LEU A 178 5.75 -11.24 31.32
C LEU A 178 6.89 -11.63 30.36
N LEU A 179 7.63 -12.68 30.69
CA LEU A 179 8.84 -13.06 29.96
C LEU A 179 8.60 -14.08 28.86
N LEU A 180 7.58 -14.92 28.99
CA LEU A 180 7.26 -15.99 28.06
C LEU A 180 7.27 -15.53 26.58
N PRO A 181 6.66 -14.39 26.18
CA PRO A 181 6.70 -13.95 24.79
C PRO A 181 8.12 -13.64 24.30
N SER A 182 8.94 -12.98 25.13
CA SER A 182 10.32 -12.66 24.78
C SER A 182 11.21 -13.89 24.72
N VAL A 183 11.09 -14.80 25.68
CA VAL A 183 11.84 -16.07 25.71
C VAL A 183 11.48 -16.92 24.50
N ARG A 184 10.17 -17.07 24.20
CA ARG A 184 9.68 -17.79 23.02
C ARG A 184 10.20 -17.17 21.73
N GLN A 185 10.14 -15.85 21.59
CA GLN A 185 10.64 -15.15 20.41
C GLN A 185 12.13 -15.39 20.18
N ILE A 186 12.97 -15.22 21.22
CA ILE A 186 14.42 -15.42 21.11
C ILE A 186 14.74 -16.88 20.76
N ALA A 187 14.06 -17.84 21.39
CA ALA A 187 14.22 -19.25 21.10
C ALA A 187 13.77 -19.60 19.67
N LEU A 188 12.66 -19.02 19.19
CA LEU A 188 12.16 -19.21 17.83
C LEU A 188 13.11 -18.63 16.79
N GLU A 189 13.65 -17.43 17.01
CA GLU A 189 14.64 -16.83 16.10
C GLU A 189 15.95 -17.65 16.07
N PHE A 190 16.33 -18.24 17.20
CA PHE A 190 17.53 -19.08 17.28
C PHE A 190 17.36 -20.43 16.58
N THR A 191 16.23 -21.10 16.78
CA THR A 191 15.92 -22.41 16.19
C THR A 191 15.51 -22.28 14.72
N GLY A 192 14.68 -21.29 14.39
CA GLY A 192 14.16 -21.06 13.04
C GLY A 192 15.19 -20.57 12.01
N SER A 193 16.39 -20.17 12.46
CA SER A 193 17.50 -19.80 11.58
C SER A 193 18.49 -20.94 11.30
N ARG A 194 18.26 -22.14 11.86
CA ARG A 194 19.15 -23.31 11.69
C ARG A 194 18.40 -24.54 11.19
N ALA A 195 19.09 -25.34 10.38
CA ALA A 195 18.58 -26.64 9.92
C ALA A 195 18.69 -27.68 11.02
N LEU A 196 17.79 -28.68 11.02
CA LEU A 196 17.77 -29.70 12.08
C LEU A 196 19.08 -30.49 12.14
N ARG A 197 19.67 -30.82 10.98
CA ARG A 197 20.96 -31.52 10.89
C ARG A 197 22.14 -30.69 11.43
N GLU A 198 22.13 -29.37 11.21
CA GLU A 198 23.16 -28.47 11.76
C GLU A 198 23.06 -28.37 13.29
N MET A 199 21.83 -28.37 13.80
CA MET A 199 21.56 -28.38 15.24
C MET A 199 21.95 -29.70 15.90
N ASP A 200 21.73 -30.84 15.23
CA ASP A 200 22.16 -32.17 15.70
C ASP A 200 23.69 -32.29 15.76
N ALA A 201 24.38 -31.80 14.71
CA ALA A 201 25.84 -31.84 14.64
C ALA A 201 26.54 -30.89 15.64
N ASN A 202 25.85 -29.88 16.17
CA ASN A 202 26.42 -28.86 17.04
C ASN A 202 26.25 -29.21 18.53
N ALA A 203 27.31 -29.69 19.16
CA ALA A 203 27.34 -29.99 20.60
C ALA A 203 27.15 -28.73 21.48
N ASP A 204 27.58 -27.56 21.00
CA ASP A 204 27.50 -26.30 21.74
C ASP A 204 26.17 -25.55 21.54
N LEU A 205 25.15 -26.21 20.97
CA LEU A 205 23.89 -25.55 20.65
C LEU A 205 23.18 -24.99 21.90
N ARG A 206 23.13 -25.76 22.99
CA ARG A 206 22.51 -25.35 24.28
C ARG A 206 23.25 -24.18 24.94
N PRO A 207 24.59 -24.19 25.10
CA PRO A 207 25.29 -23.02 25.64
C PRO A 207 25.15 -21.77 24.75
N GLN A 208 25.13 -21.91 23.42
CA GLN A 208 24.86 -20.79 22.52
C GLN A 208 23.45 -20.20 22.70
N LEU A 209 22.44 -21.06 22.90
CA LEU A 209 21.07 -20.61 23.20
C LEU A 209 21.02 -19.90 24.57
N ASN A 210 21.69 -20.44 25.59
CA ASN A 210 21.78 -19.83 26.91
C ASN A 210 22.42 -18.43 26.86
N GLU A 211 23.52 -18.29 26.11
CA GLU A 211 24.21 -17.01 25.95
C GLU A 211 23.32 -15.98 25.24
N ARG A 212 22.66 -16.36 24.13
CA ARG A 212 21.75 -15.47 23.41
C ARG A 212 20.54 -15.05 24.25
N LEU A 213 19.94 -15.99 24.98
CA LEU A 213 18.86 -15.68 25.91
C LEU A 213 19.34 -14.75 27.02
N SER A 214 20.50 -15.03 27.62
CA SER A 214 21.08 -14.18 28.66
C SER A 214 21.33 -12.76 28.17
N SER A 215 21.97 -12.59 27.01
CA SER A 215 22.30 -11.26 26.47
C SER A 215 21.05 -10.47 26.07
N SER A 216 20.13 -11.09 25.34
CA SER A 216 18.90 -10.43 24.87
C SER A 216 17.94 -10.11 26.01
N LEU A 217 17.78 -11.00 27.00
CA LEU A 217 16.93 -10.73 28.15
C LEU A 217 17.55 -9.69 29.08
N THR A 218 18.87 -9.71 29.31
CA THR A 218 19.54 -8.68 30.12
C THR A 218 19.32 -7.28 29.53
N GLN A 219 19.44 -7.13 28.21
CA GLN A 219 19.19 -5.85 27.55
C GLN A 219 17.73 -5.38 27.69
N ARG A 220 16.76 -6.29 27.52
CA ARG A 220 15.33 -5.96 27.65
C ARG A 220 14.94 -5.64 29.09
N LEU A 221 15.50 -6.36 30.07
CA LEU A 221 15.14 -6.27 31.48
C LEU A 221 15.86 -5.16 32.24
N ALA A 222 16.93 -4.60 31.69
CA ALA A 222 17.61 -3.44 32.26
C ALA A 222 16.64 -2.27 32.53
N GLN A 223 15.68 -2.03 31.62
CA GLN A 223 14.69 -0.95 31.77
C GLN A 223 13.67 -1.21 32.88
N SER A 224 13.38 -2.48 33.18
CA SER A 224 12.45 -2.88 34.23
C SER A 224 13.13 -3.12 35.59
N GLY A 225 14.45 -2.90 35.68
CA GLY A 225 15.23 -3.10 36.90
C GLY A 225 15.46 -4.56 37.29
N LEU A 226 15.11 -5.51 36.41
CA LEU A 226 15.35 -6.94 36.60
C LEU A 226 16.70 -7.34 35.97
N ALA A 227 17.35 -8.35 36.54
CA ALA A 227 18.60 -8.89 36.04
C ALA A 227 18.50 -10.40 35.86
N VAL A 228 19.11 -10.92 34.79
CA VAL A 228 19.23 -12.36 34.56
C VAL A 228 20.50 -12.84 35.28
N ALA A 229 20.33 -13.74 36.24
CA ALA A 229 21.44 -14.32 37.00
C ALA A 229 22.05 -15.53 36.26
N ARG A 230 21.19 -16.39 35.70
CA ARG A 230 21.60 -17.59 34.97
C ARG A 230 20.51 -18.00 33.97
N VAL A 231 20.93 -18.58 32.85
CA VAL A 231 20.05 -19.25 31.88
C VAL A 231 20.58 -20.65 31.64
N GLU A 232 19.68 -21.62 31.62
CA GLU A 232 20.02 -23.02 31.42
C GLU A 232 18.94 -23.72 30.58
N THR A 233 19.35 -24.26 29.44
CA THR A 233 18.52 -25.11 28.60
C THR A 233 18.53 -26.53 29.16
N LEU A 234 17.41 -26.95 29.77
CA LEU A 234 17.26 -28.27 30.37
C LEU A 234 17.10 -29.34 29.28
N THR A 235 16.21 -29.07 28.33
CA THR A 235 15.92 -29.96 27.21
C THR A 235 15.80 -29.14 25.93
N LEU A 236 16.29 -29.73 24.83
CA LEU A 236 16.08 -29.22 23.49
C LEU A 236 15.98 -30.45 22.59
N ARG A 237 14.79 -30.71 22.05
CA ARG A 237 14.52 -31.94 21.31
C ARG A 237 13.58 -31.74 20.13
N HIS A 238 13.67 -32.64 19.17
CA HIS A 238 12.72 -32.75 18.07
C HIS A 238 12.07 -34.13 18.11
N ASP A 239 10.74 -34.16 18.14
CA ASP A 239 9.95 -35.39 18.16
C ASP A 239 9.37 -35.64 16.76
N LYS A 240 9.76 -36.74 16.10
CA LYS A 240 9.17 -37.13 14.81
C LYS A 240 7.81 -37.79 15.07
N GLN A 241 6.74 -37.19 14.58
CA GLN A 241 5.38 -37.73 14.72
C GLN A 241 5.04 -38.68 13.56
N ALA A 242 4.30 -39.75 13.85
CA ALA A 242 3.76 -40.62 12.80
C ALA A 242 2.69 -39.88 11.99
N GLY A 243 2.89 -39.76 10.66
CA GLY A 243 1.99 -39.06 9.74
C GLY A 243 0.61 -39.71 9.50
N SER A 244 0.16 -40.62 10.37
CA SER A 244 -1.19 -41.19 10.33
C SER A 244 -2.15 -40.41 11.23
N SER A 245 -3.40 -40.26 10.80
CA SER A 245 -4.47 -39.45 11.40
C SER A 245 -4.88 -39.76 12.85
N ASP A 246 -4.17 -40.63 13.57
CA ASP A 246 -4.24 -40.81 15.02
C ASP A 246 -3.00 -40.13 15.64
N GLY A 247 -3.15 -38.83 15.94
CA GLY A 247 -2.07 -38.02 16.51
C GLY A 247 -1.80 -38.39 17.96
N ASP A 248 -0.63 -39.01 18.20
CA ASP A 248 0.27 -38.77 19.35
C ASP A 248 1.45 -39.77 19.42
N THR A 249 1.58 -40.68 18.44
CA THR A 249 2.69 -41.66 18.49
C THR A 249 3.98 -41.06 17.95
N THR A 250 4.88 -40.70 18.87
CA THR A 250 6.26 -40.30 18.57
C THR A 250 7.03 -41.49 18.02
N ILE A 251 7.49 -41.40 16.77
CA ILE A 251 8.33 -42.42 16.11
C ILE A 251 9.72 -42.46 16.74
N GLY A 252 10.24 -41.29 17.11
CA GLY A 252 11.52 -41.15 17.79
C GLY A 252 11.85 -39.70 18.13
N THR A 253 12.77 -39.54 19.07
CA THR A 253 13.15 -38.26 19.65
C THR A 253 14.63 -37.99 19.36
N LEU A 254 14.90 -36.82 18.77
CA LEU A 254 16.23 -36.28 18.53
C LEU A 254 16.59 -35.28 19.64
N TRP A 255 17.69 -35.51 20.35
CA TRP A 255 18.19 -34.58 21.37
C TRP A 255 19.24 -33.63 20.78
N LEU A 256 18.92 -32.33 20.73
CA LEU A 256 19.78 -31.32 20.12
C LEU A 256 20.74 -30.73 21.17
N GLY A 257 22.00 -30.55 20.80
CA GLY A 257 23.04 -30.00 21.68
C GLY A 257 23.46 -30.92 22.84
N GLY A 258 23.40 -32.24 22.64
CA GLY A 258 23.83 -33.26 23.61
C GLY A 258 22.69 -33.91 24.41
N ALA A 259 22.95 -35.08 24.98
CA ALA A 259 21.97 -35.78 25.82
C ALA A 259 21.72 -35.01 27.13
N PRO A 260 20.48 -35.01 27.67
CA PRO A 260 20.24 -34.50 29.02
C PRO A 260 21.06 -35.30 30.04
N GLU A 261 21.51 -34.65 31.12
CA GLU A 261 22.28 -35.33 32.18
C GLU A 261 21.47 -36.42 32.92
N HIS A 262 20.14 -36.41 32.78
CA HIS A 262 19.21 -37.33 33.44
C HIS A 262 18.25 -37.93 32.40
N GLY A 263 18.38 -39.24 32.12
CA GLY A 263 17.48 -40.01 31.26
C GLY A 263 18.09 -40.37 29.91
N VAL A 264 18.56 -41.61 29.79
CA VAL A 264 19.02 -42.20 28.51
C VAL A 264 17.84 -42.90 27.86
N GLU A 265 16.94 -42.15 27.25
CA GLU A 265 16.02 -42.71 26.23
C GLU A 265 16.70 -42.57 24.87
N GLU A 266 16.57 -43.61 24.03
CA GLU A 266 17.36 -43.88 22.82
C GLU A 266 17.74 -42.62 22.01
N MET A 267 19.02 -42.25 22.05
CA MET A 267 19.55 -41.10 21.31
C MET A 267 19.64 -41.46 19.82
N GLN A 268 18.58 -41.14 19.08
CA GLN A 268 18.56 -41.30 17.63
C GLN A 268 19.17 -40.06 16.98
N ARG A 269 19.98 -40.26 15.93
CA ARG A 269 20.54 -39.14 15.12
C ARG A 269 19.53 -38.69 14.06
N ALA A 270 19.66 -37.46 13.56
CA ALA A 270 18.77 -36.94 12.51
C ALA A 270 18.73 -37.85 11.26
N ASP A 271 19.88 -38.44 10.90
CA ASP A 271 20.01 -39.37 9.77
C ASP A 271 19.42 -40.78 10.03
N GLN A 272 19.09 -41.11 11.29
CA GLN A 272 18.38 -42.35 11.65
C GLN A 272 16.87 -42.14 11.67
N LEU A 273 16.43 -40.92 11.95
CA LEU A 273 15.02 -40.55 12.03
C LEU A 273 14.40 -40.25 10.66
N TYR A 274 15.19 -39.75 9.71
CA TYR A 274 14.71 -39.32 8.40
C TYR A 274 15.53 -39.91 7.27
N ASP A 275 14.85 -40.55 6.34
CA ASP A 275 15.47 -41.06 5.11
C ASP A 275 15.80 -39.92 4.14
N GLU A 276 16.78 -40.13 3.25
CA GLU A 276 17.19 -39.10 2.28
C GLU A 276 16.04 -38.65 1.35
N GLN A 277 15.07 -39.54 1.08
CA GLN A 277 13.85 -39.19 0.32
C GLN A 277 12.92 -38.27 1.12
N GLU A 278 12.79 -38.48 2.42
CA GLU A 278 11.99 -37.61 3.29
C GLU A 278 12.65 -36.23 3.40
N TRP A 279 13.98 -36.16 3.49
CA TRP A 279 14.72 -34.90 3.46
C TRP A 279 14.56 -34.11 2.17
N GLN A 280 14.58 -34.78 1.01
CA GLN A 280 14.30 -34.14 -0.27
C GLN A 280 12.87 -33.60 -0.33
N ARG A 281 11.90 -34.34 0.23
CA ARG A 281 10.52 -33.90 0.33
C ARG A 281 10.39 -32.65 1.21
N ILE A 282 10.96 -32.67 2.42
CA ILE A 282 10.98 -31.53 3.35
C ILE A 282 11.57 -30.29 2.67
N ARG A 283 12.72 -30.43 1.99
CA ARG A 283 13.36 -29.32 1.25
C ARG A 283 12.47 -28.78 0.13
N SER A 284 11.75 -29.66 -0.57
CA SER A 284 10.83 -29.24 -1.64
C SER A 284 9.61 -28.48 -1.08
N GLU A 285 9.09 -28.90 0.08
CA GLU A 285 7.96 -28.27 0.75
C GLU A 285 8.36 -26.90 1.33
N GLU A 286 9.56 -26.80 1.91
CA GLU A 286 10.16 -25.55 2.37
C GLU A 286 10.34 -24.53 1.23
N GLN A 287 10.93 -24.95 0.09
CA GLN A 287 11.09 -24.08 -1.07
C GLN A 287 9.73 -23.60 -1.60
N LYS A 288 8.74 -24.49 -1.68
CA LYS A 288 7.37 -24.11 -2.08
C LYS A 288 6.76 -23.11 -1.11
N ALA A 289 6.92 -23.29 0.19
CA ALA A 289 6.43 -22.36 1.21
C ALA A 289 7.11 -20.98 1.10
N ARG A 290 8.44 -20.93 0.94
CA ARG A 290 9.20 -19.68 0.73
C ARG A 290 8.76 -18.95 -0.54
N HIS A 291 8.60 -19.67 -1.65
CA HIS A 291 8.07 -19.08 -2.89
C HIS A 291 6.63 -18.60 -2.75
N ALA A 292 5.78 -19.32 -2.01
CA ALA A 292 4.42 -18.87 -1.74
C ALA A 292 4.40 -17.59 -0.90
N HIS A 293 5.21 -17.52 0.17
CA HIS A 293 5.35 -16.34 1.02
C HIS A 293 5.82 -15.12 0.21
N ARG A 294 6.93 -15.25 -0.54
CA ARG A 294 7.46 -14.16 -1.37
C ARG A 294 6.45 -13.69 -2.42
N ARG A 295 5.66 -14.60 -3.02
CA ARG A 295 4.58 -14.21 -3.93
C ARG A 295 3.44 -13.47 -3.24
N ALA A 296 3.14 -13.81 -1.98
CA ALA A 296 2.13 -13.12 -1.20
C ALA A 296 2.58 -11.70 -0.84
N GLU A 297 3.83 -11.53 -0.37
CA GLU A 297 4.43 -10.21 -0.11
C GLU A 297 4.41 -9.32 -1.35
N LEU A 298 4.92 -9.83 -2.49
CA LEU A 298 4.93 -9.06 -3.74
C LEU A 298 3.52 -8.67 -4.22
N ARG A 299 2.50 -9.48 -3.91
CA ARG A 299 1.10 -9.12 -4.21
C ARG A 299 0.60 -8.02 -3.28
N GLN A 300 0.91 -8.10 -1.99
CA GLN A 300 0.55 -7.07 -1.02
C GLN A 300 1.20 -5.73 -1.39
N ASP A 301 2.50 -5.72 -1.66
CA ASP A 301 3.23 -4.52 -2.08
C ASP A 301 2.63 -3.92 -3.35
N ALA A 302 2.37 -4.75 -4.37
CA ALA A 302 1.74 -4.29 -5.61
C ALA A 302 0.32 -3.73 -5.40
N THR A 303 -0.47 -4.31 -4.49
CA THR A 303 -1.80 -3.78 -4.17
C THR A 303 -1.74 -2.46 -3.43
N VAL A 304 -0.77 -2.29 -2.53
CA VAL A 304 -0.55 -1.03 -1.80
C VAL A 304 -0.09 0.06 -2.76
N GLU A 305 0.91 -0.22 -3.60
CA GLU A 305 1.39 0.73 -4.62
C GLU A 305 0.27 1.15 -5.59
N ALA A 306 -0.53 0.20 -6.08
CA ALA A 306 -1.67 0.50 -6.95
C ALA A 306 -2.72 1.38 -6.26
N ALA A 307 -3.00 1.12 -4.98
CA ALA A 307 -3.94 1.92 -4.19
C ALA A 307 -3.41 3.34 -3.94
N GLU A 308 -2.11 3.49 -3.65
CA GLU A 308 -1.45 4.78 -3.48
C GLU A 308 -1.45 5.60 -4.77
N LEU A 309 -1.10 4.98 -5.90
CA LEU A 309 -1.14 5.64 -7.21
C LEU A 309 -2.55 6.12 -7.57
N ALA A 310 -3.56 5.25 -7.39
CA ALA A 310 -4.95 5.61 -7.64
C ALA A 310 -5.43 6.76 -6.74
N HIS A 311 -4.99 6.79 -5.48
CA HIS A 311 -5.29 7.88 -4.56
C HIS A 311 -4.64 9.20 -5.00
N GLN A 312 -3.35 9.18 -5.34
CA GLN A 312 -2.62 10.35 -5.85
C GLN A 312 -3.23 10.90 -7.15
N GLU A 313 -3.66 10.03 -8.07
CA GLU A 313 -4.35 10.43 -9.29
C GLU A 313 -5.69 11.11 -8.99
N ALA A 314 -6.47 10.57 -8.06
CA ALA A 314 -7.74 11.15 -7.64
C ALA A 314 -7.55 12.55 -7.00
N GLU A 315 -6.57 12.70 -6.11
CA GLU A 315 -6.22 13.98 -5.50
C GLU A 315 -5.77 15.01 -6.54
N ARG A 316 -4.92 14.60 -7.50
CA ARG A 316 -4.50 15.47 -8.61
C ARG A 316 -5.69 15.93 -9.44
N LEU A 317 -6.62 15.04 -9.78
CA LEU A 317 -7.82 15.40 -10.54
C LEU A 317 -8.72 16.39 -9.76
N GLN A 318 -8.89 16.19 -8.45
CA GLN A 318 -9.64 17.12 -7.61
C GLN A 318 -8.96 18.49 -7.51
N ALA A 319 -7.63 18.52 -7.32
CA ALA A 319 -6.85 19.76 -7.28
C ALA A 319 -6.91 20.52 -8.61
N LEU A 320 -6.84 19.83 -9.75
CA LEU A 320 -6.98 20.43 -11.07
C LEU A 320 -8.35 21.07 -11.27
N ARG A 321 -9.44 20.38 -10.86
CA ARG A 321 -10.80 20.93 -10.94
C ARG A 321 -10.99 22.13 -10.02
N GLY A 322 -10.49 22.06 -8.78
CA GLY A 322 -10.51 23.18 -7.85
C GLY A 322 -9.80 24.41 -8.43
N ARG A 323 -8.61 24.22 -9.00
CA ARG A 323 -7.88 25.28 -9.71
C ARG A 323 -8.69 25.84 -10.88
N GLN A 324 -9.36 25.02 -11.70
CA GLN A 324 -10.18 25.50 -12.81
C GLN A 324 -11.35 26.35 -12.34
N ILE A 325 -12.05 25.93 -11.27
CA ILE A 325 -13.14 26.71 -10.65
C ILE A 325 -12.62 28.08 -10.19
N ASP A 326 -11.47 28.11 -9.52
CA ASP A 326 -10.84 29.36 -9.06
C ASP A 326 -10.46 30.28 -10.22
N LEU A 327 -9.85 29.73 -11.28
CA LEU A 327 -9.45 30.50 -12.46
C LEU A 327 -10.66 31.10 -13.18
N TYR A 328 -11.76 30.33 -13.35
CA TYR A 328 -12.99 30.87 -13.92
C TYR A 328 -13.64 31.91 -13.00
N GLY A 329 -13.62 31.70 -11.68
CA GLY A 329 -14.09 32.69 -10.69
C GLY A 329 -13.38 34.03 -10.82
N ARG A 330 -12.05 34.02 -10.93
CA ARG A 330 -11.23 35.24 -11.14
C ARG A 330 -11.58 35.98 -12.43
N ILE A 331 -11.91 35.25 -13.50
CA ILE A 331 -12.36 35.86 -14.77
C ILE A 331 -13.71 36.55 -14.61
N LEU A 332 -14.65 35.91 -13.89
CA LEU A 332 -15.98 36.48 -13.63
C LEU A 332 -15.93 37.73 -12.75
N GLU A 333 -15.06 37.75 -11.74
CA GLU A 333 -14.87 38.88 -10.83
C GLU A 333 -14.15 40.07 -11.50
N SER A 334 -13.39 39.81 -12.56
CA SER A 334 -12.62 40.84 -13.26
C SER A 334 -13.48 41.72 -14.16
N LYS A 335 -13.27 43.04 -14.09
CA LYS A 335 -13.97 44.01 -14.95
C LYS A 335 -13.33 44.16 -16.33
N SER A 336 -12.09 43.74 -16.49
CA SER A 336 -11.34 43.82 -17.74
C SER A 336 -10.37 42.66 -17.92
N ARG A 337 -9.98 42.42 -19.17
CA ARG A 337 -8.97 41.43 -19.55
C ARG A 337 -7.65 41.59 -18.78
N ARG A 338 -7.17 42.82 -18.63
CA ARG A 338 -5.90 43.13 -17.94
C ARG A 338 -5.98 42.75 -16.45
N GLN A 339 -7.09 43.07 -15.81
CA GLN A 339 -7.32 42.72 -14.41
C GLN A 339 -7.34 41.19 -14.19
N ALA A 340 -7.91 40.42 -15.12
CA ALA A 340 -7.92 38.96 -15.02
C ALA A 340 -6.52 38.34 -15.21
N LEU A 341 -5.68 38.95 -16.05
CA LEU A 341 -4.26 38.59 -16.17
C LEU A 341 -3.49 38.91 -14.89
N ASP A 342 -3.75 40.07 -14.27
CA ASP A 342 -3.15 40.47 -13.00
C ASP A 342 -3.58 39.53 -11.85
N HIS A 343 -4.79 38.98 -11.90
CA HIS A 343 -5.27 37.94 -10.99
C HIS A 343 -4.74 36.53 -11.34
N GLY A 344 -3.90 36.38 -12.36
CA GLY A 344 -3.25 35.12 -12.72
C GLY A 344 -4.13 34.13 -13.49
N ALA A 345 -5.18 34.59 -14.17
CA ALA A 345 -6.08 33.74 -14.95
C ALA A 345 -5.63 33.51 -16.41
N ALA A 346 -4.35 33.72 -16.73
CA ALA A 346 -3.83 33.75 -18.09
C ALA A 346 -4.09 32.47 -18.91
N GLU A 347 -3.92 31.29 -18.29
CA GLU A 347 -4.15 29.99 -18.96
C GLU A 347 -5.63 29.82 -19.34
N ALA A 348 -6.54 29.96 -18.37
CA ALA A 348 -7.98 29.82 -18.60
C ALA A 348 -8.52 30.87 -19.57
N LEU A 349 -8.01 32.11 -19.51
CA LEU A 349 -8.34 33.16 -20.48
C LEU A 349 -7.94 32.77 -21.90
N GLY A 350 -6.70 32.28 -22.09
CA GLY A 350 -6.22 31.85 -23.40
C GLY A 350 -7.05 30.72 -24.00
N GLU A 351 -7.47 29.75 -23.19
CA GLU A 351 -8.36 28.68 -23.63
C GLU A 351 -9.73 29.20 -24.08
N LEU A 352 -10.35 30.08 -23.29
CA LEU A 352 -11.66 30.67 -23.62
C LEU A 352 -11.59 31.55 -24.86
N GLU A 353 -10.54 32.37 -25.00
CA GLU A 353 -10.28 33.20 -26.19
C GLU A 353 -10.09 32.33 -27.44
N GLN A 354 -9.37 31.21 -27.35
CA GLN A 354 -9.22 30.26 -28.46
C GLN A 354 -10.54 29.60 -28.85
N VAL A 355 -11.38 29.23 -27.89
CA VAL A 355 -12.73 28.68 -28.16
C VAL A 355 -13.58 29.70 -28.90
N LEU A 356 -13.57 30.97 -28.48
CA LEU A 356 -14.29 32.06 -29.15
C LEU A 356 -13.72 32.36 -30.55
N ALA A 357 -12.39 32.31 -30.69
CA ALA A 357 -11.71 32.54 -31.96
C ALA A 357 -12.06 31.48 -33.01
N LYS A 358 -12.08 30.19 -32.63
CA LYS A 358 -12.51 29.08 -33.49
C LYS A 358 -13.96 29.24 -33.99
N LYS A 359 -14.80 29.95 -33.24
CA LYS A 359 -16.21 30.19 -33.56
C LYS A 359 -16.49 31.51 -34.28
N GLY A 360 -15.44 32.23 -34.72
CA GLY A 360 -15.58 33.42 -35.56
C GLY A 360 -16.03 34.69 -34.83
N ALA A 361 -15.94 34.75 -33.51
CA ALA A 361 -16.37 35.90 -32.70
C ALA A 361 -15.36 37.09 -32.69
N GLN A 362 -14.39 37.12 -33.61
CA GLN A 362 -13.28 38.10 -33.60
C GLN A 362 -13.65 39.52 -34.07
N ARG A 363 -14.86 39.76 -34.59
CA ARG A 363 -15.28 41.06 -35.15
C ARG A 363 -16.21 41.86 -34.21
N ALA A 364 -16.02 41.75 -32.91
CA ALA A 364 -16.76 42.51 -31.91
C ALA A 364 -15.84 43.50 -31.19
N ASP A 365 -16.41 44.59 -30.67
CA ASP A 365 -15.69 45.54 -29.82
C ASP A 365 -15.05 44.83 -28.60
N GLU A 366 -13.93 45.35 -28.08
CA GLU A 366 -13.18 44.74 -26.98
C GLU A 366 -14.04 44.52 -25.72
N ALA A 367 -14.97 45.43 -25.43
CA ALA A 367 -15.89 45.31 -24.29
C ALA A 367 -16.90 44.16 -24.48
N ALA A 368 -17.48 44.02 -25.67
CA ALA A 368 -18.38 42.92 -26.00
C ALA A 368 -17.64 41.58 -26.01
N HIS A 369 -16.40 41.56 -26.53
CA HIS A 369 -15.54 40.37 -26.49
C HIS A 369 -15.27 39.93 -25.03
N TRP A 370 -14.99 40.87 -24.13
CA TRP A 370 -14.79 40.57 -22.71
C TRP A 370 -16.05 40.00 -22.03
N GLU A 371 -17.24 40.53 -22.36
CA GLU A 371 -18.50 39.99 -21.87
C GLU A 371 -18.74 38.55 -22.36
N HIS A 372 -18.38 38.23 -23.60
CA HIS A 372 -18.45 36.87 -24.12
C HIS A 372 -17.50 35.91 -23.40
N VAL A 373 -16.27 36.34 -23.09
CA VAL A 373 -15.30 35.54 -22.31
C VAL A 373 -15.86 35.24 -20.92
N ARG A 374 -16.46 36.24 -20.24
CA ARG A 374 -17.08 36.04 -18.92
C ARG A 374 -18.30 35.11 -18.97
N ALA A 375 -19.16 35.25 -19.98
CA ALA A 375 -20.31 34.36 -20.14
C ALA A 375 -19.87 32.90 -20.35
N LEU A 376 -18.86 32.66 -21.18
CA LEU A 376 -18.30 31.32 -21.39
C LEU A 376 -17.64 30.77 -20.13
N ALA A 377 -16.90 31.61 -19.38
CA ALA A 377 -16.32 31.23 -18.08
C ALA A 377 -17.41 30.82 -17.06
N ALA A 378 -18.55 31.52 -17.03
CA ALA A 378 -19.67 31.17 -16.16
C ALA A 378 -20.26 29.78 -16.48
N ILE A 379 -20.43 29.46 -17.76
CA ILE A 379 -20.95 28.17 -18.21
C ILE A 379 -19.98 27.04 -17.83
N LYS A 380 -18.68 27.24 -18.06
CA LYS A 380 -17.61 26.29 -17.72
C LYS A 380 -17.49 26.07 -16.21
N MET A 381 -17.44 27.15 -15.42
CA MET A 381 -17.40 27.11 -13.96
C MET A 381 -18.58 26.33 -13.38
N ARG A 382 -19.79 26.56 -13.90
CA ARG A 382 -20.99 25.83 -13.44
C ARG A 382 -20.86 24.32 -13.69
N SER A 383 -20.31 23.90 -14.83
CA SER A 383 -20.09 22.48 -15.11
C SER A 383 -19.06 21.84 -14.18
N GLU A 384 -17.95 22.53 -13.89
CA GLU A 384 -16.92 22.00 -12.98
C GLU A 384 -17.42 21.94 -11.52
N LEU A 385 -18.22 22.92 -11.09
CA LEU A 385 -18.89 22.90 -9.79
C LEU A 385 -19.89 21.74 -9.65
N GLU A 386 -20.72 21.52 -10.68
CA GLU A 386 -21.65 20.37 -10.71
C GLU A 386 -20.89 19.05 -10.57
N LEU A 387 -19.78 18.88 -11.30
CA LEU A 387 -18.94 17.68 -11.22
C LEU A 387 -18.22 17.52 -9.89
N SER A 388 -17.70 18.61 -9.33
CA SER A 388 -17.03 18.59 -8.03
C SER A 388 -18.00 18.20 -6.90
N GLN A 389 -19.24 18.69 -6.94
CA GLN A 389 -20.25 18.38 -5.91
C GLN A 389 -20.72 16.92 -6.00
N LEU A 390 -20.94 16.40 -7.20
CA LEU A 390 -21.37 15.01 -7.40
C LEU A 390 -20.27 14.04 -6.96
N ASN A 391 -19.04 14.23 -7.44
CA ASN A 391 -17.92 13.37 -7.07
C ASN A 391 -17.58 13.48 -5.58
N GLY A 392 -17.66 14.68 -4.98
CA GLY A 392 -17.41 14.87 -3.57
C GLY A 392 -18.36 14.07 -2.67
N ARG A 393 -19.66 14.02 -3.01
CA ARG A 393 -20.65 13.26 -2.24
C ARG A 393 -20.42 11.75 -2.32
N GLU A 394 -20.16 11.22 -3.51
CA GLU A 394 -19.89 9.79 -3.72
C GLU A 394 -18.61 9.36 -3.00
N GLN A 395 -17.55 10.17 -3.07
CA GLN A 395 -16.29 9.89 -2.37
C GLN A 395 -16.45 9.90 -0.84
N ILE A 396 -17.21 10.85 -0.28
CA ILE A 396 -17.48 10.88 1.16
C ILE A 396 -18.28 9.65 1.59
N GLN A 397 -19.26 9.21 0.80
CA GLN A 397 -20.05 8.01 1.12
C GLN A 397 -19.19 6.74 1.11
N LEU A 398 -18.36 6.54 0.07
CA LEU A 398 -17.45 5.40 0.00
C LEU A 398 -16.40 5.43 1.12
N ALA A 399 -15.86 6.61 1.45
CA ALA A 399 -14.91 6.79 2.54
C ALA A 399 -15.54 6.44 3.90
N GLN A 400 -16.78 6.87 4.16
CA GLN A 400 -17.52 6.51 5.36
C GLN A 400 -17.73 4.99 5.47
N GLN A 401 -18.14 4.34 4.38
CA GLN A 401 -18.32 2.89 4.34
C GLN A 401 -17.02 2.13 4.61
N ARG A 402 -15.91 2.55 3.98
CA ARG A 402 -14.57 1.98 4.23
C ARG A 402 -14.13 2.15 5.66
N PHE A 403 -14.31 3.34 6.22
CA PHE A 403 -13.97 3.60 7.62
C PHE A 403 -14.79 2.72 8.57
N THR A 404 -16.10 2.63 8.37
CA THR A 404 -16.96 1.73 9.17
C THR A 404 -16.52 0.27 9.04
N HIS A 405 -16.13 -0.16 7.84
CA HIS A 405 -15.62 -1.51 7.61
C HIS A 405 -14.27 -1.76 8.30
N GLN A 406 -13.32 -0.83 8.23
CA GLN A 406 -12.03 -0.92 8.92
C GLN A 406 -12.21 -1.01 10.44
N VAL A 407 -13.11 -0.20 11.01
CA VAL A 407 -13.46 -0.29 12.44
C VAL A 407 -14.08 -1.64 12.79
N HIS A 408 -14.90 -2.20 11.90
CA HIS A 408 -15.46 -3.54 12.09
C HIS A 408 -14.38 -4.62 12.10
N LEU A 409 -13.41 -4.57 11.19
CA LEU A 409 -12.27 -5.50 11.16
C LEU A 409 -11.43 -5.42 12.44
N GLN A 410 -11.15 -4.20 12.93
CA GLN A 410 -10.45 -4.01 14.21
C GLN A 410 -11.23 -4.60 15.39
N SER A 411 -12.56 -4.46 15.39
CA SER A 411 -13.42 -5.07 16.41
C SER A 411 -13.39 -6.59 16.36
N ILE A 412 -13.41 -7.20 15.16
CA ILE A 412 -13.26 -8.65 15.00
C ILE A 412 -11.91 -9.11 15.54
N ALA A 413 -10.81 -8.42 15.20
CA ALA A 413 -9.48 -8.75 15.69
C ALA A 413 -9.40 -8.72 17.23
N GLN A 414 -9.93 -7.66 17.85
CA GLN A 414 -10.02 -7.56 19.32
C GLN A 414 -10.88 -8.67 19.92
N GLN A 415 -11.98 -9.05 19.26
CA GLN A 415 -12.84 -10.15 19.71
C GLN A 415 -12.13 -11.51 19.59
N VAL A 416 -11.32 -11.73 18.56
CA VAL A 416 -10.48 -12.93 18.43
C VAL A 416 -9.46 -13.01 19.56
N GLU A 417 -8.74 -11.91 19.83
CA GLU A 417 -7.83 -11.82 20.98
C GLU A 417 -8.55 -12.13 22.30
N SER A 418 -9.74 -11.56 22.52
CA SER A 418 -10.53 -11.83 23.72
C SER A 418 -11.03 -13.27 23.81
N ALA A 419 -11.37 -13.90 22.68
CA ALA A 419 -11.84 -15.27 22.63
C ALA A 419 -10.72 -16.26 22.98
N LEU A 420 -9.47 -15.92 22.69
CA LEU A 420 -8.30 -16.73 23.08
C LEU A 420 -8.08 -16.75 24.60
N LEU A 421 -8.60 -15.76 25.33
CA LEU A 421 -8.53 -15.66 26.79
C LEU A 421 -9.66 -16.42 27.52
N ILE A 422 -10.58 -17.06 26.80
CA ILE A 422 -11.66 -17.85 27.41
C ILE A 422 -11.09 -19.20 27.89
N ASP A 423 -11.21 -19.47 29.18
CA ASP A 423 -10.70 -20.71 29.82
C ASP A 423 -11.48 -21.97 29.39
N ASP A 424 -12.79 -21.86 29.10
CA ASP A 424 -13.61 -22.98 28.63
C ASP A 424 -13.36 -23.29 27.15
N GLU A 425 -12.90 -24.52 26.86
CA GLU A 425 -12.59 -24.95 25.50
C GLU A 425 -13.81 -25.02 24.57
N ALA A 426 -14.97 -25.44 25.09
CA ALA A 426 -16.19 -25.56 24.30
C ALA A 426 -16.71 -24.17 23.92
N GLY A 427 -16.75 -23.24 24.89
CA GLY A 427 -17.04 -21.83 24.67
C GLY A 427 -16.06 -21.15 23.69
N ARG A 428 -14.75 -21.37 23.86
CA ARG A 428 -13.70 -20.84 22.97
C ARG A 428 -13.88 -21.33 21.53
N ARG A 429 -14.11 -22.62 21.31
CA ARG A 429 -14.34 -23.18 19.96
C ARG A 429 -15.60 -22.59 19.30
N ALA A 430 -16.70 -22.48 20.05
CA ALA A 430 -17.93 -21.89 19.54
C ALA A 430 -17.77 -20.41 19.18
N GLN A 431 -17.05 -19.64 20.02
CA GLN A 431 -16.80 -18.23 19.80
C GLN A 431 -15.87 -18.00 18.60
N LEU A 432 -14.79 -18.77 18.46
CA LEU A 432 -13.89 -18.70 17.30
C LEU A 432 -14.58 -19.11 16.00
N ALA A 433 -15.49 -20.10 16.03
CA ALA A 433 -16.27 -20.47 14.85
C ALA A 433 -17.19 -19.32 14.38
N ARG A 434 -17.84 -18.61 15.31
CA ARG A 434 -18.64 -17.42 14.99
C ARG A 434 -17.77 -16.28 14.44
N LEU A 435 -16.58 -16.06 15.01
CA LEU A 435 -15.66 -15.02 14.55
C LEU A 435 -15.11 -15.32 13.15
N ARG A 436 -14.79 -16.58 12.83
CA ARG A 436 -14.41 -16.97 11.45
C ARG A 436 -15.53 -16.72 10.44
N GLN A 437 -16.79 -16.92 10.85
CA GLN A 437 -17.92 -16.59 10.00
C GLN A 437 -18.04 -15.07 9.80
N ALA A 438 -17.84 -14.29 10.86
CA ALA A 438 -17.81 -12.83 10.77
C ALA A 438 -16.63 -12.31 9.90
N GLU A 439 -15.46 -12.95 9.96
CA GLU A 439 -14.33 -12.66 9.07
C GLU A 439 -14.67 -12.96 7.60
N ALA A 440 -15.32 -14.09 7.33
CA ALA A 440 -15.76 -14.44 5.98
C ALA A 440 -16.81 -13.45 5.44
N ASP A 441 -17.78 -13.04 6.27
CA ASP A 441 -18.77 -12.04 5.93
C ASP A 441 -18.12 -10.65 5.71
N ALA A 442 -17.11 -10.30 6.51
CA ALA A 442 -16.33 -9.08 6.35
C ALA A 442 -15.54 -9.09 5.03
N ALA A 443 -14.88 -10.20 4.68
CA ALA A 443 -14.17 -10.35 3.41
C ALA A 443 -15.13 -10.24 2.20
N GLN A 444 -16.34 -10.79 2.31
CA GLN A 444 -17.37 -10.60 1.28
C GLN A 444 -17.81 -9.14 1.17
N ARG A 445 -17.94 -8.42 2.29
CA ARG A 445 -18.27 -7.00 2.27
C ARG A 445 -17.14 -6.16 1.67
N GLU A 446 -15.88 -6.50 1.91
CA GLU A 446 -14.73 -5.85 1.28
C GLU A 446 -14.79 -5.96 -0.24
N ALA A 447 -15.01 -7.18 -0.77
CA ALA A 447 -15.19 -7.40 -2.20
C ALA A 447 -16.40 -6.63 -2.78
N GLN A 448 -17.48 -6.48 -2.00
CA GLN A 448 -18.61 -5.64 -2.40
C GLN A 448 -18.24 -4.16 -2.45
N LEU A 449 -17.48 -3.65 -1.47
CA LEU A 449 -17.01 -2.25 -1.44
C LEU A 449 -16.07 -1.95 -2.62
N GLU A 450 -15.20 -2.89 -3.00
CA GLU A 450 -14.37 -2.78 -4.20
C GLU A 450 -15.25 -2.72 -5.47
N ALA A 451 -16.25 -3.60 -5.58
CA ALA A 451 -17.19 -3.57 -6.70
C ALA A 451 -18.02 -2.27 -6.74
N GLU A 452 -18.44 -1.75 -5.58
CA GLU A 452 -19.12 -0.45 -5.43
C GLU A 452 -18.19 0.70 -5.86
N GLN A 453 -16.91 0.66 -5.51
CA GLN A 453 -15.91 1.64 -5.96
C GLN A 453 -15.75 1.60 -7.49
N HIS A 454 -15.59 0.41 -8.09
CA HIS A 454 -15.47 0.30 -9.54
C HIS A 454 -16.70 0.85 -10.26
N LYS A 455 -17.90 0.58 -9.73
CA LYS A 455 -19.14 1.16 -10.25
C LYS A 455 -19.17 2.68 -10.10
N ALA A 456 -18.75 3.22 -8.96
CA ALA A 456 -18.71 4.66 -8.73
C ALA A 456 -17.72 5.37 -9.65
N VAL A 457 -16.55 4.78 -9.92
CA VAL A 457 -15.59 5.33 -10.90
C VAL A 457 -16.20 5.39 -12.30
N TRP A 458 -16.88 4.31 -12.72
CA TRP A 458 -17.56 4.28 -14.02
C TRP A 458 -18.73 5.28 -14.09
N GLN A 459 -19.55 5.35 -13.04
CA GLN A 459 -20.66 6.32 -12.95
C GLN A 459 -20.13 7.77 -12.97
N GLY A 460 -19.04 8.06 -12.26
CA GLY A 460 -18.38 9.36 -12.30
C GLY A 460 -17.89 9.74 -13.70
N ALA A 461 -17.42 8.78 -14.50
CA ALA A 461 -17.05 9.02 -15.90
C ALA A 461 -18.28 9.31 -16.78
N VAL A 462 -19.37 8.58 -16.59
CA VAL A 462 -20.64 8.83 -17.30
C VAL A 462 -21.21 10.20 -16.93
N LEU A 463 -21.20 10.57 -15.65
CA LEU A 463 -21.65 11.88 -15.17
C LEU A 463 -20.78 13.02 -15.73
N ALA A 464 -19.46 12.80 -15.84
CA ALA A 464 -18.54 13.73 -16.49
C ALA A 464 -18.90 13.96 -17.96
N ASN A 465 -19.14 12.89 -18.72
CA ASN A 465 -19.55 12.99 -20.12
C ASN A 465 -20.90 13.72 -20.26
N ALA A 466 -21.90 13.34 -19.46
CA ALA A 466 -23.20 13.99 -19.46
C ALA A 466 -23.12 15.48 -19.05
N ALA A 467 -22.20 15.85 -18.15
CA ALA A 467 -21.96 17.25 -17.80
C ALA A 467 -21.33 18.03 -18.97
N ARG A 468 -20.39 17.42 -19.70
CA ARG A 468 -19.81 18.01 -20.92
C ARG A 468 -20.85 18.18 -22.04
N GLU A 469 -21.77 17.24 -22.20
CA GLU A 469 -22.90 17.37 -23.13
C GLU A 469 -23.81 18.55 -22.75
N ARG A 470 -24.20 18.65 -21.47
CA ARG A 470 -24.99 19.79 -20.97
C ARG A 470 -24.26 21.12 -21.11
N GLU A 471 -22.95 21.11 -20.88
CA GLU A 471 -22.11 22.29 -21.09
C GLU A 471 -22.10 22.72 -22.55
N ALA A 472 -21.94 21.78 -23.49
CA ALA A 472 -22.02 22.05 -24.92
C ALA A 472 -23.39 22.60 -25.34
N GLN A 473 -24.49 22.03 -24.81
CA GLN A 473 -25.85 22.55 -25.03
C GLN A 473 -26.00 23.98 -24.53
N ARG A 474 -25.55 24.29 -23.31
CA ARG A 474 -25.60 25.67 -22.77
C ARG A 474 -24.78 26.65 -23.60
N VAL A 475 -23.63 26.22 -24.13
CA VAL A 475 -22.82 27.05 -25.04
C VAL A 475 -23.55 27.28 -26.36
N GLN A 476 -24.22 26.27 -26.92
CA GLN A 476 -25.03 26.41 -28.13
C GLN A 476 -26.23 27.34 -27.91
N GLU A 477 -26.99 27.16 -26.83
CA GLU A 477 -28.11 28.04 -26.48
C GLU A 477 -27.68 29.50 -26.32
N TRP A 478 -26.54 29.73 -25.65
CA TRP A 478 -25.95 31.05 -25.52
C TRP A 478 -25.53 31.62 -26.88
N GLU A 479 -24.97 30.80 -27.77
CA GLU A 479 -24.63 31.19 -29.15
C GLU A 479 -25.86 31.57 -29.97
N ASP A 480 -26.93 30.80 -29.87
CA ASP A 480 -28.19 31.07 -30.55
C ASP A 480 -28.81 32.38 -30.05
N GLN A 481 -28.77 32.63 -28.73
CA GLN A 481 -29.20 33.91 -28.16
C GLN A 481 -28.38 35.08 -28.70
N MET A 482 -27.06 34.89 -28.85
CA MET A 482 -26.16 35.89 -29.45
C MET A 482 -26.44 36.15 -30.94
N GLN A 483 -26.80 35.11 -31.70
CA GLN A 483 -27.19 35.27 -33.11
C GLN A 483 -28.55 35.97 -33.24
N LEU A 484 -29.52 35.59 -32.41
CA LEU A 484 -30.84 36.24 -32.35
C LEU A 484 -30.73 37.72 -31.93
N ALA A 485 -29.86 38.04 -30.97
CA ALA A 485 -29.59 39.43 -30.58
C ALA A 485 -29.02 40.24 -31.74
N ARG A 486 -28.02 39.71 -32.46
CA ARG A 486 -27.46 40.34 -33.66
C ARG A 486 -28.50 40.51 -34.77
N GLN A 487 -29.34 39.52 -35.02
CA GLN A 487 -30.43 39.62 -36.00
C GLN A 487 -31.43 40.73 -35.62
N ARG A 488 -31.78 40.84 -34.33
CA ARG A 488 -32.65 41.92 -33.84
C ARG A 488 -32.03 43.30 -34.02
N GLU A 489 -30.73 43.44 -33.80
CA GLU A 489 -30.02 44.70 -34.05
C GLU A 489 -29.96 45.07 -35.53
N LEU A 490 -29.70 44.09 -36.41
CA LEU A 490 -29.73 44.29 -37.86
C LEU A 490 -31.12 44.73 -38.34
N LEU A 491 -32.19 44.07 -37.87
CA LEU A 491 -33.58 44.46 -38.20
C LEU A 491 -33.92 45.87 -37.69
N ARG A 492 -33.43 46.27 -36.51
CA ARG A 492 -33.58 47.66 -36.03
C ARG A 492 -32.82 48.66 -36.91
N ALA A 493 -31.63 48.30 -37.38
CA ALA A 493 -30.84 49.14 -38.28
C ALA A 493 -31.45 49.25 -39.68
N GLU A 494 -32.10 48.20 -40.18
CA GLU A 494 -32.85 48.20 -41.45
C GLU A 494 -34.13 49.02 -41.34
N ALA A 495 -34.91 48.86 -40.26
CA ALA A 495 -36.11 49.67 -40.01
C ALA A 495 -35.79 51.18 -39.99
N HIS A 496 -34.66 51.56 -39.38
CA HIS A 496 -34.18 52.95 -39.42
C HIS A 496 -33.83 53.45 -40.83
N LYS A 497 -33.39 52.59 -41.75
CA LYS A 497 -33.11 52.97 -43.15
C LYS A 497 -34.39 53.10 -43.97
N ASP A 498 -35.37 52.22 -43.73
CA ASP A 498 -36.66 52.25 -44.41
C ASP A 498 -37.49 53.48 -44.04
N GLU A 499 -37.44 53.91 -42.77
CA GLU A 499 -38.03 55.18 -42.32
C GLU A 499 -37.44 56.39 -43.06
N VAL A 500 -36.13 56.39 -43.33
CA VAL A 500 -35.46 57.46 -44.09
C VAL A 500 -35.83 57.42 -45.58
N ALA A 501 -36.02 56.24 -46.17
CA ALA A 501 -36.39 56.08 -47.57
C ALA A 501 -37.85 56.48 -47.86
N GLN A 502 -38.79 56.20 -46.94
CA GLN A 502 -40.19 56.60 -47.09
C GLN A 502 -40.39 58.13 -47.14
N VAL A 503 -39.60 58.88 -46.37
CA VAL A 503 -39.63 60.35 -46.38
C VAL A 503 -39.25 60.91 -47.77
N GLN A 504 -38.29 60.29 -48.46
CA GLN A 504 -37.85 60.72 -49.80
C GLN A 504 -38.87 60.39 -50.90
N ALA A 505 -39.58 59.27 -50.78
CA ALA A 505 -40.60 58.88 -51.75
C ALA A 505 -41.84 59.82 -51.72
N ALA A 506 -42.19 60.34 -50.55
CA ALA A 506 -43.28 61.30 -50.39
C ALA A 506 -43.01 62.63 -51.14
N GLU A 507 -41.77 63.10 -51.14
CA GLU A 507 -41.35 64.33 -51.86
C GLU A 507 -41.43 64.19 -53.39
N VAL A 508 -41.24 62.98 -53.92
CA VAL A 508 -41.30 62.71 -55.38
C VAL A 508 -42.75 62.64 -55.88
N ALA A 509 -43.66 62.08 -55.08
CA ALA A 509 -45.07 61.97 -55.44
C ALA A 509 -45.76 63.34 -55.61
N GLU A 510 -45.37 64.33 -54.80
CA GLU A 510 -45.88 65.71 -54.89
C GLU A 510 -45.53 66.37 -56.24
N LYS A 511 -44.33 66.11 -56.78
CA LYS A 511 -43.87 66.64 -58.07
C LYS A 511 -44.64 66.06 -59.26
N VAL A 512 -45.08 64.80 -59.16
CA VAL A 512 -45.85 64.13 -60.21
C VAL A 512 -47.30 64.63 -60.25
N ALA A 513 -47.88 64.99 -59.09
CA ALA A 513 -49.22 65.58 -59.02
C ALA A 513 -49.30 66.95 -59.70
N ALA A 514 -48.19 67.70 -59.77
CA ALA A 514 -48.12 68.99 -60.47
C ALA A 514 -48.24 68.87 -62.00
N LEU A 515 -47.79 67.75 -62.59
CA LEU A 515 -47.77 67.52 -64.04
C LEU A 515 -49.12 67.07 -64.62
N ARG A 516 -50.07 66.64 -63.76
CA ARG A 516 -51.40 66.15 -64.19
C ARG A 516 -52.42 67.26 -64.51
N ARG A 517 -52.06 68.56 -64.44
CA ARG A 517 -52.99 69.70 -64.57
C ARG A 517 -53.03 70.39 -65.96
N GLY A 518 -52.67 69.72 -67.06
CA GLY A 518 -52.70 70.29 -68.42
C GLY A 518 -53.68 69.60 -69.40
N GLY A 519 -54.72 70.34 -69.80
CA GLY A 519 -55.64 70.27 -70.98
C GLY A 519 -55.97 68.91 -71.63
N ALA A 520 -57.18 68.32 -71.51
CA ALA A 520 -58.53 68.67 -72.04
C ALA A 520 -58.72 68.32 -73.54
N ARG A 521 -59.38 67.20 -73.90
CA ARG A 521 -60.86 66.90 -73.91
C ARG A 521 -61.55 67.66 -75.05
N GLU A 522 -61.88 66.99 -76.16
CA GLU A 522 -63.24 66.45 -76.39
C GLU A 522 -63.31 65.19 -77.28
N ASP A 523 -62.25 64.82 -78.02
CA ASP A 523 -62.13 63.49 -78.67
C ASP A 523 -62.03 62.34 -77.65
N ALA A 524 -61.70 62.71 -76.40
CA ALA A 524 -61.51 61.81 -75.28
C ALA A 524 -62.78 61.07 -74.87
N ILE A 525 -63.99 61.56 -75.17
CA ILE A 525 -65.24 60.92 -74.70
C ILE A 525 -65.67 59.77 -75.64
N ALA A 526 -65.59 59.98 -76.95
CA ALA A 526 -65.86 58.94 -77.95
C ALA A 526 -64.72 57.90 -78.00
N GLN A 527 -63.47 58.36 -77.85
CA GLN A 527 -62.36 57.44 -77.58
C GLN A 527 -62.51 56.80 -76.20
N GLN A 528 -63.04 57.47 -75.16
CA GLN A 528 -63.29 56.86 -73.85
C GLN A 528 -64.29 55.72 -73.94
N GLU A 529 -65.40 55.83 -74.66
CA GLU A 529 -66.37 54.73 -74.72
C GLU A 529 -65.80 53.51 -75.46
N LYS A 530 -65.03 53.75 -76.53
CA LYS A 530 -64.32 52.69 -77.23
C LYS A 530 -63.20 52.10 -76.36
N LEU A 531 -62.47 52.96 -75.65
CA LEU A 531 -61.43 52.58 -74.70
C LEU A 531 -62.03 51.83 -73.52
N LEU A 532 -63.22 52.17 -73.02
CA LEU A 532 -63.88 51.50 -71.91
C LEU A 532 -64.30 50.10 -72.32
N ARG A 533 -64.82 49.90 -73.53
CA ARG A 533 -65.12 48.56 -74.05
C ARG A 533 -63.86 47.72 -74.28
N THR A 534 -62.77 48.32 -74.74
CA THR A 534 -61.48 47.63 -74.81
C THR A 534 -60.87 47.41 -73.43
N ILE A 535 -61.02 48.32 -72.47
CA ILE A 535 -60.55 48.18 -71.08
C ILE A 535 -61.36 47.13 -70.34
N GLU A 536 -62.65 46.96 -70.64
CA GLU A 536 -63.49 45.90 -70.09
C GLU A 536 -63.11 44.54 -70.68
N ALA A 537 -62.89 44.46 -72.00
CA ALA A 537 -62.39 43.26 -72.66
C ALA A 537 -60.98 42.90 -72.18
N ASP A 538 -60.08 43.87 -72.10
CA ASP A 538 -58.73 43.76 -71.55
C ASP A 538 -58.78 43.47 -70.05
N GLY A 539 -59.79 43.94 -69.32
CA GLY A 539 -59.99 43.68 -67.89
C GLY A 539 -60.52 42.27 -67.62
N VAL A 540 -61.31 41.71 -68.53
CA VAL A 540 -61.68 40.28 -68.51
C VAL A 540 -60.47 39.43 -68.89
N HIS A 541 -59.72 39.82 -69.94
CA HIS A 541 -58.51 39.12 -70.37
C HIS A 541 -57.38 39.22 -69.33
N ALA A 542 -57.23 40.35 -68.64
CA ALA A 542 -56.28 40.56 -67.56
C ALA A 542 -56.66 39.77 -66.32
N ARG A 543 -57.95 39.67 -65.98
CA ARG A 543 -58.42 38.78 -64.90
C ARG A 543 -58.20 37.31 -65.24
N GLN A 544 -58.43 36.90 -66.49
CA GLN A 544 -58.11 35.55 -66.95
C GLN A 544 -56.61 35.26 -66.93
N LEU A 545 -55.77 36.20 -67.39
CA LEU A 545 -54.30 36.10 -67.30
C LEU A 545 -53.83 36.07 -65.84
N GLN A 546 -54.42 36.88 -64.94
CA GLN A 546 -54.09 36.86 -63.51
C GLN A 546 -54.52 35.55 -62.85
N GLN A 547 -55.69 35.00 -63.21
CA GLN A 547 -56.13 33.69 -62.74
C GLN A 547 -55.21 32.58 -63.25
N GLN A 548 -54.81 32.62 -64.53
CA GLN A 548 -53.85 31.68 -65.11
C GLN A 548 -52.46 31.83 -64.48
N ALA A 549 -52.00 33.05 -64.21
CA ALA A 549 -50.74 33.33 -63.52
C ALA A 549 -50.78 32.84 -62.07
N HIS A 550 -51.90 33.04 -61.36
CA HIS A 550 -52.09 32.54 -60.01
C HIS A 550 -52.11 31.00 -59.97
N LEU A 551 -52.80 30.35 -60.91
CA LEU A 551 -52.77 28.90 -61.04
C LEU A 551 -51.35 28.39 -61.37
N ALA A 552 -50.64 29.05 -62.28
CA ALA A 552 -49.26 28.70 -62.60
C ALA A 552 -48.29 28.91 -61.41
N GLN A 553 -48.55 29.90 -60.55
CA GLN A 553 -47.81 30.09 -59.30
C GLN A 553 -48.07 28.97 -58.29
N LEU A 554 -49.32 28.53 -58.14
CA LEU A 554 -49.66 27.40 -57.28
C LEU A 554 -49.03 26.09 -57.79
N ASP A 555 -49.06 25.87 -59.10
CA ASP A 555 -48.40 24.72 -59.73
C ASP A 555 -46.88 24.78 -59.54
N ALA A 556 -46.27 25.96 -59.65
CA ALA A 556 -44.84 26.14 -59.40
C ALA A 556 -44.46 25.84 -57.93
N LEU A 557 -45.25 26.30 -56.97
CA LEU A 557 -45.07 26.00 -55.55
C LEU A 557 -45.22 24.50 -55.27
N ALA A 558 -46.23 23.84 -55.85
CA ALA A 558 -46.41 22.39 -55.72
C ALA A 558 -45.22 21.60 -56.29
N VAL A 559 -44.65 22.03 -57.42
CA VAL A 559 -43.44 21.43 -58.00
C VAL A 559 -42.21 21.67 -57.10
N GLU A 560 -42.09 22.85 -56.48
CA GLU A 560 -41.01 23.14 -55.55
C GLU A 560 -41.09 22.32 -54.27
N GLU A 561 -42.28 22.16 -53.69
CA GLU A 561 -42.53 21.29 -52.54
C GLU A 561 -42.17 19.83 -52.85
N GLN A 562 -42.57 19.32 -54.02
CA GLN A 562 -42.18 17.99 -54.47
C GLN A 562 -40.66 17.84 -54.63
N ARG A 563 -39.97 18.86 -55.17
CA ARG A 563 -38.51 18.87 -55.28
C ARG A 563 -37.82 18.94 -53.92
N GLN A 564 -38.40 19.61 -52.93
CA GLN A 564 -37.86 19.65 -51.57
C GLN A 564 -38.03 18.29 -50.89
N GLN A 565 -39.20 17.66 -51.02
CA GLN A 565 -39.46 16.31 -50.49
C GLN A 565 -38.52 15.27 -51.10
N LEU A 566 -38.32 15.29 -52.43
CA LEU A 566 -37.36 14.40 -53.09
C LEU A 566 -35.93 14.64 -52.59
N ARG A 567 -35.52 15.90 -52.41
CA ARG A 567 -34.21 16.22 -51.82
C ARG A 567 -34.08 15.70 -50.40
N GLN A 568 -35.10 15.83 -49.56
CA GLN A 568 -35.09 15.29 -48.19
C GLN A 568 -34.92 13.77 -48.19
N LEU A 569 -35.69 13.06 -49.03
CA LEU A 569 -35.57 11.61 -49.18
C LEU A 569 -34.18 11.18 -49.69
N GLU A 570 -33.60 11.93 -50.63
CA GLU A 570 -32.24 11.68 -51.10
C GLU A 570 -31.20 11.90 -50.01
N HIS A 571 -31.33 12.96 -49.20
CA HIS A 571 -30.44 13.23 -48.07
C HIS A 571 -30.57 12.15 -46.99
N GLU A 572 -31.80 11.72 -46.66
CA GLU A 572 -32.03 10.62 -45.73
C GLU A 572 -31.43 9.30 -46.25
N ALA A 573 -31.60 9.01 -47.54
CA ALA A 573 -31.02 7.82 -48.15
C ALA A 573 -29.48 7.88 -48.25
N GLN A 574 -28.89 9.06 -48.41
CA GLN A 574 -27.44 9.26 -48.33
C GLN A 574 -26.94 9.06 -46.91
N TRP A 575 -27.61 9.67 -45.93
CA TRP A 575 -27.27 9.53 -44.52
C TRP A 575 -27.38 8.08 -44.03
N GLN A 576 -28.40 7.34 -44.45
CA GLN A 576 -28.52 5.91 -44.16
C GLN A 576 -27.36 5.10 -44.77
N ARG A 577 -26.91 5.43 -45.99
CA ARG A 577 -25.74 4.79 -46.61
C ARG A 577 -24.45 5.11 -45.87
N GLU A 578 -24.27 6.34 -45.41
CA GLU A 578 -23.11 6.74 -44.59
C GLU A 578 -23.09 6.02 -43.24
N LEU A 579 -24.24 5.89 -42.57
CA LEU A 579 -24.37 5.14 -41.32
C LEU A 579 -24.01 3.66 -41.50
N LEU A 580 -24.49 3.04 -42.57
CA LEU A 580 -24.14 1.65 -42.91
C LEU A 580 -22.65 1.54 -43.25
N GLY A 581 -22.08 2.51 -43.97
CA GLY A 581 -20.65 2.57 -44.27
C GLY A 581 -19.80 2.68 -43.00
N MET A 582 -20.17 3.55 -42.06
CA MET A 582 -19.51 3.68 -40.76
C MET A 582 -19.64 2.40 -39.92
N ALA A 583 -20.79 1.73 -39.95
CA ALA A 583 -20.96 0.45 -39.26
C ALA A 583 -20.05 -0.64 -39.85
N GLN A 584 -20.00 -0.77 -41.17
CA GLN A 584 -19.10 -1.70 -41.85
C GLN A 584 -17.63 -1.40 -41.58
N GLN A 585 -17.24 -0.12 -41.51
CA GLN A 585 -15.89 0.27 -41.14
C GLN A 585 -15.54 -0.19 -39.73
N ARG A 586 -16.40 0.06 -38.74
CA ARG A 586 -16.19 -0.42 -37.36
C ARG A 586 -16.07 -1.94 -37.28
N ASP A 587 -16.90 -2.66 -38.03
CA ASP A 587 -16.85 -4.12 -38.07
C ASP A 587 -15.54 -4.61 -38.71
N SER A 588 -15.07 -3.93 -39.76
CA SER A 588 -13.80 -4.24 -40.42
C SER A 588 -12.58 -3.95 -39.54
N ASP A 589 -12.59 -2.81 -38.82
CA ASP A 589 -11.55 -2.43 -37.88
C ASP A 589 -11.52 -3.38 -36.69
N TYR A 590 -12.69 -3.77 -36.18
CA TYR A 590 -12.81 -4.76 -35.12
C TYR A 590 -12.30 -6.13 -35.57
N ALA A 591 -12.66 -6.59 -36.77
CA ALA A 591 -12.17 -7.85 -37.32
C ALA A 591 -10.65 -7.85 -37.51
N ARG A 592 -10.09 -6.74 -38.00
CA ARG A 592 -8.63 -6.54 -38.14
C ARG A 592 -7.95 -6.57 -36.78
N TRP A 593 -8.42 -5.77 -35.83
CA TRP A 593 -7.86 -5.71 -34.48
C TRP A 593 -7.94 -7.08 -33.79
N LYS A 594 -9.06 -7.80 -33.93
CA LYS A 594 -9.23 -9.15 -33.39
C LYS A 594 -8.19 -10.12 -33.99
N GLY A 595 -7.97 -10.08 -35.30
CA GLY A 595 -6.95 -10.90 -35.96
C GLY A 595 -5.52 -10.57 -35.51
N GLU A 596 -5.19 -9.28 -35.36
CA GLU A 596 -3.89 -8.83 -34.83
C GLU A 596 -3.69 -9.29 -33.38
N TYR A 597 -4.74 -9.23 -32.55
CA TYR A 597 -4.73 -9.69 -31.17
C TYR A 597 -4.56 -11.21 -31.04
N GLU A 598 -5.31 -11.99 -31.82
CA GLU A 598 -5.18 -13.45 -31.87
C GLU A 598 -3.79 -13.87 -32.34
N ALA A 599 -3.20 -13.18 -33.32
CA ALA A 599 -1.83 -13.43 -33.76
C ALA A 599 -0.79 -13.12 -32.67
N LEU A 600 -1.00 -12.04 -31.90
CA LEU A 600 -0.12 -11.69 -30.78
C LEU A 600 -0.20 -12.74 -29.66
N LEU A 601 -1.40 -13.19 -29.31
CA LEU A 601 -1.60 -14.28 -28.35
C LEU A 601 -0.94 -15.58 -28.82
N ALA A 602 -1.08 -15.94 -30.10
CA ALA A 602 -0.42 -17.12 -30.66
C ALA A 602 1.11 -17.02 -30.58
N ARG A 603 1.69 -15.84 -30.85
CA ARG A 603 3.13 -15.60 -30.70
C ARG A 603 3.60 -15.73 -29.25
N GLN A 604 2.83 -15.20 -28.30
CA GLN A 604 3.14 -15.32 -26.88
C GLN A 604 3.05 -16.77 -26.40
N ALA A 605 2.02 -17.50 -26.81
CA ALA A 605 1.85 -18.92 -26.51
C ALA A 605 3.03 -19.74 -27.07
N HIS A 606 3.41 -19.51 -28.33
CA HIS A 606 4.55 -20.18 -28.94
C HIS A 606 5.88 -19.86 -28.23
N ALA A 607 6.11 -18.59 -27.86
CA ALA A 607 7.29 -18.21 -27.09
C ALA A 607 7.32 -18.89 -25.71
N ALA A 608 6.17 -19.01 -25.04
CA ALA A 608 6.05 -19.71 -23.77
C ALA A 608 6.31 -21.22 -23.91
N GLU A 609 5.87 -21.85 -25.00
CA GLU A 609 6.18 -23.25 -25.30
C GLU A 609 7.67 -23.46 -25.55
N LEU A 610 8.32 -22.59 -26.33
CA LEU A 610 9.77 -22.65 -26.55
C LEU A 610 10.53 -22.50 -25.23
N ALA A 611 10.13 -21.56 -24.37
CA ALA A 611 10.73 -21.40 -23.05
C ALA A 611 10.56 -22.64 -22.17
N ARG A 612 9.40 -23.31 -22.21
CA ARG A 612 9.20 -24.59 -21.50
C ARG A 612 10.14 -25.69 -22.02
N ILE A 613 10.30 -25.81 -23.33
CA ILE A 613 11.22 -26.77 -23.94
C ILE A 613 12.67 -26.50 -23.50
N ASP A 614 13.07 -25.23 -23.42
CA ASP A 614 14.41 -24.86 -22.97
C ASP A 614 14.62 -25.17 -21.48
N ILE A 615 13.61 -24.92 -20.62
CA ILE A 615 13.66 -25.29 -19.20
C ILE A 615 13.79 -26.80 -19.04
N ASP A 616 12.95 -27.60 -19.71
CA ASP A 616 13.02 -29.06 -19.69
C ASP A 616 14.39 -29.57 -20.18
N ARG A 617 14.97 -28.91 -21.19
CA ARG A 617 16.31 -29.22 -21.69
C ARG A 617 17.37 -28.94 -20.63
N ILE A 618 17.31 -27.80 -19.95
CA ILE A 618 18.24 -27.43 -18.88
C ILE A 618 18.12 -28.41 -17.70
N GLU A 619 16.90 -28.79 -17.32
CA GLU A 619 16.66 -29.76 -16.25
C GLU A 619 17.24 -31.14 -16.59
N LYS A 620 17.01 -31.62 -17.82
CA LYS A 620 17.62 -32.87 -18.31
C LYS A 620 19.14 -32.80 -18.38
N ILE A 621 19.73 -31.65 -18.72
CA ILE A 621 21.19 -31.48 -18.68
C ILE A 621 21.69 -31.46 -17.23
N GLY A 622 20.93 -30.87 -16.31
CA GLY A 622 21.22 -30.82 -14.87
C GLY A 622 21.31 -32.21 -14.24
N SER A 623 20.46 -33.15 -14.67
CA SER A 623 20.42 -34.54 -14.16
C SER A 623 21.46 -35.48 -14.78
N LEU A 624 22.19 -35.07 -15.82
CA LEU A 624 23.29 -35.86 -16.37
C LEU A 624 24.48 -35.89 -15.39
N SER A 625 25.26 -36.99 -15.44
CA SER A 625 26.57 -37.07 -14.79
C SER A 625 27.50 -35.97 -15.31
N ASP A 626 28.53 -35.61 -14.54
CA ASP A 626 29.50 -34.58 -14.94
C ASP A 626 30.18 -34.90 -16.28
N THR A 627 30.39 -36.19 -16.57
CA THR A 627 30.86 -36.68 -17.87
C THR A 627 29.83 -36.49 -18.98
N GLY A 628 28.54 -36.70 -18.69
CA GLY A 628 27.43 -36.43 -19.61
C GLY A 628 27.24 -34.94 -19.89
N LYS A 629 27.46 -34.07 -18.90
CA LYS A 629 27.42 -32.60 -19.06
C LYS A 629 28.54 -32.10 -19.96
N VAL A 630 29.76 -32.61 -19.80
CA VAL A 630 30.90 -32.29 -20.69
C VAL A 630 30.65 -32.79 -22.12
N ALA A 631 30.07 -33.98 -22.28
CA ALA A 631 29.77 -34.54 -23.60
C ALA A 631 28.67 -33.77 -24.36
N MET A 632 27.71 -33.18 -23.65
CA MET A 632 26.60 -32.40 -24.23
C MET A 632 26.91 -30.89 -24.39
N ALA A 633 28.00 -30.41 -23.80
CA ALA A 633 28.43 -29.03 -23.95
C ALA A 633 28.98 -28.76 -25.35
N ALA A 634 28.70 -27.58 -25.91
CA ALA A 634 29.31 -27.14 -27.16
C ALA A 634 30.84 -27.10 -27.03
N GLY A 635 31.59 -27.50 -28.06
CA GLY A 635 33.05 -27.74 -28.03
C GLY A 635 33.91 -26.78 -27.17
N PRO A 636 33.82 -25.45 -27.33
CA PRO A 636 34.59 -24.52 -26.50
C PRO A 636 34.16 -24.51 -25.02
N ASN A 637 32.87 -24.71 -24.75
CA ASN A 637 32.32 -24.77 -23.39
C ASN A 637 32.62 -26.11 -22.71
N ALA A 638 32.75 -27.20 -23.46
CA ALA A 638 33.12 -28.51 -22.93
C ALA A 638 34.52 -28.49 -22.30
N GLY A 639 35.48 -27.81 -22.95
CA GLY A 639 36.84 -27.64 -22.42
C GLY A 639 36.89 -26.83 -21.12
N ALA A 640 36.16 -25.70 -21.07
CA ALA A 640 36.07 -24.87 -19.88
C ALA A 640 35.35 -25.61 -18.73
N LEU A 641 34.25 -26.32 -19.03
CA LEU A 641 33.51 -27.10 -18.04
C LEU A 641 34.36 -28.24 -17.46
N ALA A 642 35.14 -28.93 -18.30
CA ALA A 642 36.07 -29.96 -17.85
C ALA A 642 37.16 -29.40 -16.92
N GLN A 643 37.67 -28.19 -17.19
CA GLN A 643 38.64 -27.52 -16.32
C GLN A 643 38.02 -27.11 -14.97
N VAL A 644 36.79 -26.59 -14.97
CA VAL A 644 36.08 -26.23 -13.73
C VAL A 644 35.79 -27.47 -12.89
N LEU A 645 35.29 -28.55 -13.49
CA LEU A 645 35.04 -29.81 -12.79
C LEU A 645 36.33 -30.41 -12.22
N LYS A 646 37.43 -30.34 -12.97
CA LYS A 646 38.76 -30.74 -12.49
C LYS A 646 39.20 -29.91 -11.27
N ALA A 647 39.00 -28.59 -11.30
CA ALA A 647 39.33 -27.71 -10.19
C ALA A 647 38.46 -27.97 -8.96
N GLN A 648 37.16 -28.25 -9.14
CA GLN A 648 36.25 -28.63 -8.06
C GLN A 648 36.63 -29.97 -7.41
N LEU A 649 36.99 -30.97 -8.21
CA LEU A 649 37.55 -32.23 -7.72
C LEU A 649 38.84 -32.01 -6.93
N GLN A 650 39.72 -31.11 -7.40
CA GLN A 650 40.96 -30.76 -6.71
C GLN A 650 40.75 -29.99 -5.41
N ALA A 651 39.72 -29.14 -5.32
CA ALA A 651 39.39 -28.40 -4.11
C ALA A 651 38.90 -29.30 -2.96
N GLY A 652 38.37 -30.49 -3.27
CA GLY A 652 37.96 -31.49 -2.27
C GLY A 652 39.06 -32.45 -1.83
N MET A 653 40.25 -32.42 -2.44
CA MET A 653 41.36 -33.32 -2.12
C MET A 653 42.31 -32.73 -1.06
N SER A 654 42.87 -33.58 -0.21
CA SER A 654 43.91 -33.15 0.72
C SER A 654 45.22 -32.80 -0.01
N ALA A 655 46.05 -31.94 0.58
CA ALA A 655 47.33 -31.54 -0.02
C ALA A 655 48.22 -32.75 -0.38
N GLU A 656 48.20 -33.80 0.43
CA GLU A 656 48.93 -35.05 0.18
C GLU A 656 48.39 -35.81 -1.04
N GLN A 657 47.08 -35.83 -1.25
CA GLN A 657 46.44 -36.48 -2.41
C GLN A 657 46.71 -35.72 -3.71
N ILE A 658 46.73 -34.39 -3.66
CA ILE A 658 47.09 -33.53 -4.81
C ILE A 658 48.56 -33.76 -5.19
N HIS A 659 49.46 -33.84 -4.19
CA HIS A 659 50.87 -34.15 -4.42
C HIS A 659 51.09 -35.56 -4.96
N ALA A 660 50.35 -36.57 -4.49
CA ALA A 660 50.43 -37.94 -4.99
C ALA A 660 49.96 -38.05 -6.46
N LEU A 661 48.86 -37.38 -6.82
CA LEU A 661 48.39 -37.30 -8.21
C LEU A 661 49.36 -36.54 -9.12
N ALA A 662 49.94 -35.44 -8.63
CA ALA A 662 50.95 -34.69 -9.37
C ALA A 662 52.24 -35.52 -9.57
N ALA A 663 52.64 -36.31 -8.57
CA ALA A 663 53.79 -37.21 -8.65
C ALA A 663 53.56 -38.37 -9.64
N LEU A 664 52.36 -38.95 -9.66
CA LEU A 664 51.96 -39.96 -10.65
C LEU A 664 51.91 -39.40 -12.08
N ALA A 665 51.31 -38.22 -12.26
CA ALA A 665 51.25 -37.55 -13.56
C ALA A 665 52.63 -37.10 -14.08
N ALA A 666 53.55 -36.73 -13.17
CA ALA A 666 54.94 -36.43 -13.52
C ALA A 666 55.72 -37.70 -13.91
N ALA A 667 55.45 -38.83 -13.25
CA ALA A 667 56.03 -40.13 -13.57
C ALA A 667 55.53 -40.67 -14.93
N GLU A 668 54.24 -40.54 -15.25
CA GLU A 668 53.68 -40.96 -16.55
C GLU A 668 54.17 -40.11 -17.72
N ASN A 669 54.42 -38.81 -17.51
CA ASN A 669 54.89 -37.90 -18.57
C ASN A 669 56.42 -37.74 -18.63
N SER A 670 57.19 -38.51 -17.85
CA SER A 670 58.65 -38.48 -17.82
C SER A 670 59.28 -37.09 -17.63
N VAL A 671 58.62 -36.22 -16.85
CA VAL A 671 59.13 -34.87 -16.58
C VAL A 671 59.97 -34.89 -15.31
N ALA A 672 61.26 -34.55 -15.42
CA ALA A 672 62.14 -34.50 -14.27
C ALA A 672 61.61 -33.48 -13.22
N PRO A 673 61.76 -33.73 -11.90
CA PRO A 673 61.21 -32.85 -10.85
C PRO A 673 61.62 -31.38 -10.97
N LEU A 674 62.84 -31.13 -11.48
CA LEU A 674 63.34 -29.78 -11.78
C LEU A 674 62.62 -29.12 -12.96
N ASP A 675 62.29 -29.88 -14.00
CA ASP A 675 61.53 -29.39 -15.14
C ASP A 675 60.07 -29.15 -14.77
N ALA A 676 59.49 -29.98 -13.88
CA ALA A 676 58.15 -29.76 -13.33
C ALA A 676 58.07 -28.50 -12.46
N MET A 677 59.10 -28.23 -11.64
CA MET A 677 59.21 -26.96 -10.90
C MET A 677 59.38 -25.76 -11.85
N ARG A 678 60.15 -25.88 -12.92
CA ARG A 678 60.30 -24.81 -13.92
C ARG A 678 58.98 -24.53 -14.64
N MET A 679 58.26 -25.57 -15.06
CA MET A 679 56.93 -25.43 -15.67
C MET A 679 55.90 -24.83 -14.71
N ALA A 680 55.95 -25.19 -13.41
CA ALA A 680 55.11 -24.58 -12.40
C ALA A 680 55.44 -23.09 -12.18
N GLN A 681 56.72 -22.72 -12.17
CA GLN A 681 57.15 -21.31 -12.10
C GLN A 681 56.73 -20.52 -13.34
N GLU A 682 56.84 -21.10 -14.53
CA GLU A 682 56.37 -20.51 -15.78
C GLU A 682 54.84 -20.35 -15.79
N SER A 683 54.09 -21.34 -15.29
CA SER A 683 52.63 -21.27 -15.14
C SER A 683 52.21 -20.16 -14.18
N VAL A 684 52.88 -20.02 -13.03
CA VAL A 684 52.61 -18.94 -12.07
C VAL A 684 52.97 -17.57 -12.65
N ALA A 685 54.06 -17.49 -13.43
CA ALA A 685 54.42 -16.25 -14.13
C ALA A 685 53.38 -15.87 -15.21
N GLN A 686 52.86 -16.86 -15.94
CA GLN A 686 51.80 -16.66 -16.92
C GLN A 686 50.47 -16.25 -16.27
N GLU A 687 50.07 -16.86 -15.15
CA GLU A 687 48.88 -16.45 -14.40
C GLU A 687 49.01 -15.03 -13.84
N ARG A 688 50.18 -14.65 -13.33
CA ARG A 688 50.44 -13.27 -12.89
C ARG A 688 50.33 -12.29 -14.06
N ALA A 689 50.92 -12.62 -15.20
CA ALA A 689 50.82 -11.80 -16.41
C ALA A 689 49.38 -11.70 -16.95
N TYR A 690 48.57 -12.76 -16.83
CA TYR A 690 47.16 -12.75 -17.20
C TYR A 690 46.33 -11.88 -16.25
N ARG A 691 46.54 -11.99 -14.93
CA ARG A 691 45.87 -11.13 -13.93
C ARG A 691 46.27 -9.66 -14.06
N ASP A 692 47.53 -9.38 -14.38
CA ASP A 692 47.98 -8.02 -14.64
C ASP A 692 47.33 -7.45 -15.91
N ARG A 693 47.13 -8.25 -16.96
CA ARG A 693 46.39 -7.87 -18.17
C ARG A 693 44.89 -7.66 -17.90
N GLU A 694 44.24 -8.52 -17.13
CA GLU A 694 42.84 -8.33 -16.74
C GLU A 694 42.67 -7.09 -15.85
N GLY A 695 43.58 -6.88 -14.90
CA GLY A 695 43.59 -5.69 -14.05
C GLY A 695 43.85 -4.40 -14.85
N GLN A 696 44.68 -4.46 -15.90
CA GLN A 696 44.85 -3.36 -16.85
C GLN A 696 43.59 -3.14 -17.70
N ALA A 697 42.96 -4.19 -18.23
CA ALA A 697 41.72 -4.11 -18.99
C ALA A 697 40.54 -3.59 -18.14
N GLU A 698 40.48 -3.92 -16.85
CA GLU A 698 39.48 -3.41 -15.93
C GLU A 698 39.74 -1.93 -15.56
N ARG A 699 41.01 -1.54 -15.41
CA ARG A 699 41.41 -0.13 -15.25
C ARG A 699 41.09 0.68 -16.51
N GLU A 700 41.33 0.14 -17.70
CA GLU A 700 40.94 0.76 -18.98
C GLU A 700 39.42 0.87 -19.10
N ARG A 701 38.64 -0.16 -18.70
CA ARG A 701 37.17 -0.07 -18.63
C ARG A 701 36.67 1.00 -17.65
N ARG A 702 37.38 1.22 -16.54
CA ARG A 702 37.05 2.28 -15.56
C ARG A 702 37.52 3.67 -15.97
N GLN A 703 38.50 3.77 -16.88
CA GLN A 703 39.06 5.05 -17.37
C GLN A 703 38.49 5.49 -18.72
N LEU A 704 37.64 4.68 -19.36
CA LEU A 704 36.83 5.15 -20.48
C LEU A 704 35.84 6.21 -19.97
N PRO A 705 35.90 7.47 -20.45
CA PRO A 705 34.78 8.39 -20.27
C PRO A 705 33.58 7.79 -21.00
N GLU A 706 32.38 7.93 -20.41
CA GLU A 706 31.09 7.60 -21.01
C GLU A 706 31.11 7.89 -22.52
N VAL A 707 31.23 6.82 -23.32
CA VAL A 707 31.16 6.92 -24.77
C VAL A 707 29.71 7.24 -25.09
N SER A 708 29.51 8.53 -25.39
CA SER A 708 28.48 9.12 -26.25
C SER A 708 27.38 8.16 -26.70
N ALA A 709 26.16 8.48 -26.28
CA ALA A 709 24.92 8.03 -26.89
C ALA A 709 25.03 7.93 -28.43
N PRO A 710 24.37 6.94 -29.06
CA PRO A 710 24.32 6.85 -30.51
C PRO A 710 23.81 8.19 -31.09
N PRO A 711 24.27 8.57 -32.30
CA PRO A 711 23.87 9.83 -32.90
C PRO A 711 22.34 9.89 -32.94
N LYS A 712 21.78 10.98 -32.41
CA LYS A 712 20.33 11.23 -32.35
C LYS A 712 19.75 11.00 -33.75
N THR A 713 18.98 9.94 -33.90
CA THR A 713 18.13 9.74 -35.08
C THR A 713 17.12 10.88 -35.08
N ALA A 714 17.12 11.73 -36.11
CA ALA A 714 16.14 12.79 -36.23
C ALA A 714 14.74 12.18 -36.16
N CYS A 715 13.86 12.79 -35.38
CA CYS A 715 12.48 12.37 -35.25
C CYS A 715 11.56 13.51 -35.67
N CYS A 716 10.43 13.17 -36.27
CA CYS A 716 9.43 14.19 -36.55
C CYS A 716 8.71 14.58 -35.25
N GLN A 717 7.99 15.70 -35.28
CA GLN A 717 7.17 16.16 -34.14
C GLN A 717 6.15 15.12 -33.63
N ASN A 718 5.80 14.14 -34.46
CA ASN A 718 4.89 13.04 -34.11
C ASN A 718 5.63 11.79 -33.59
N GLY A 719 6.94 11.85 -33.35
CA GLY A 719 7.71 10.78 -32.71
C GLY A 719 8.17 9.65 -33.65
N HIS A 720 7.97 9.76 -34.96
CA HIS A 720 8.50 8.77 -35.90
C HIS A 720 10.00 9.00 -36.15
N ALA A 721 10.80 7.93 -36.02
CA ALA A 721 12.22 7.97 -36.31
C ALA A 721 12.48 8.10 -37.83
N GLN A 722 13.49 8.89 -38.19
CA GLN A 722 14.01 8.95 -39.56
C GLN A 722 14.45 7.56 -40.01
N ARG A 723 14.16 7.24 -41.27
CA ARG A 723 14.48 5.94 -41.86
C ARG A 723 16.00 5.71 -41.82
N THR A 724 16.40 4.54 -41.33
CA THR A 724 17.82 4.14 -41.24
C THR A 724 18.48 4.15 -42.62
N GLY A 725 19.56 4.93 -42.77
CA GLY A 725 20.34 5.04 -44.00
C GLY A 725 20.02 6.23 -44.92
N HIS A 726 19.08 7.10 -44.55
CA HIS A 726 18.68 8.28 -45.33
C HIS A 726 18.73 9.59 -44.52
N PRO A 727 19.93 10.05 -44.11
CA PRO A 727 20.09 11.23 -43.25
C PRO A 727 19.68 12.56 -43.92
N GLU A 728 19.61 12.61 -45.25
CA GLU A 728 19.20 13.78 -46.03
C GLU A 728 17.68 14.04 -46.12
N ASP A 729 16.85 13.14 -45.60
CA ASP A 729 15.40 13.31 -45.63
C ASP A 729 14.96 14.55 -44.83
N LYS A 730 14.28 15.49 -45.48
CA LYS A 730 13.72 16.69 -44.84
C LYS A 730 12.33 16.46 -44.25
N PHE A 731 11.67 15.37 -44.64
CA PHE A 731 10.29 15.04 -44.26
C PHE A 731 10.18 13.57 -43.86
N CYS A 732 9.32 13.28 -42.88
CA CYS A 732 9.07 11.94 -42.39
C CYS A 732 8.36 11.08 -43.44
N ALA A 733 8.90 9.91 -43.76
CA ALA A 733 8.30 8.98 -44.72
C ALA A 733 6.92 8.43 -44.30
N THR A 734 6.60 8.44 -43.01
CA THR A 734 5.34 7.91 -42.47
C THR A 734 4.22 8.95 -42.44
N CYS A 735 4.53 10.22 -42.15
CA CYS A 735 3.50 11.25 -41.95
C CYS A 735 3.71 12.54 -42.75
N GLY A 736 4.79 12.68 -43.52
CA GLY A 736 5.08 13.85 -44.36
C GLY A 736 5.49 15.12 -43.62
N VAL A 737 5.56 15.10 -42.28
CA VAL A 737 5.95 16.25 -41.45
C VAL A 737 7.47 16.47 -41.49
N ALA A 738 7.92 17.73 -41.46
CA ALA A 738 9.34 18.07 -41.46
C ALA A 738 10.09 17.43 -40.29
N LEU A 739 11.25 16.83 -40.56
CA LEU A 739 12.13 16.25 -39.54
C LEU A 739 12.87 17.38 -38.83
N GLN A 740 12.85 17.38 -37.50
CA GLN A 740 13.60 18.35 -36.70
C GLN A 740 15.06 17.86 -36.53
N PRO A 741 16.06 18.73 -36.64
CA PRO A 741 17.47 18.36 -36.56
C PRO A 741 17.89 17.81 -35.19
#